data_AF-B1K238-F1
#
_entry.id   AF-B1K238-F1
#
_cell.length_a   1.000
_cell.length_b   1.000
_cell.length_c   1.000
_cell.angle_alpha   90.00
_cell.angle_beta   90.00
_cell.angle_gamma   90.00
#
_symmetry.space_group_name_H-M   'P 1'
#
loop_
_entity.id
_entity.type
_entity.pdbx_description
1 polymer ?
#
loop_
_entity_poly.entity_id
_entity_poly.type
_entity_poly.pdbx_seq_one_letter_code
_entity_poly.pdbx_strand_id
1 'polypeptide(L)'
;MLDDLSRVLRFKPHLLVLDAGPETLFVVDEFKRAMLSGAIFVRIAACLRARMTIAEIVTSLAGTFGEWDVLARLDHLVRRGYVRADPPHGDDAARGFFERAGLDGDAACARMAQLRVAVETFGADGAALRRALDAAGIGIAKEAELTVAIVDTHDRDDLAAYAARVAARGGALLVVATGGVQTLIGPLLAGGGALAEAPCIECVRYWMRINRPVEALLARHHGSDATRVPVAASRAAAAAAVALVAATVEQLAVNRAVAERAQTHIVAHRLDTLAVECHRVVRRPQCPCCGNPAWMREQAARAPRLAGDAPLARTDGGYRSADPQQVFARHAHLISPVSGAIAYLHPMPKRHAGLRKVYASGFLVCPAAVPDSNRFDRLCSGKGRTDEQARTSALCEALERFSSVYQGDEATVTGSLDSLRADPACDAEPIHVNALQQFSERQFDARDAINALTRDVRKQVPPRFTSRDVIDWTPAWSLVNGRRRLVPLSYCYAETPDSAQATAACVHNPNGCAAGSSLDEATLQGMLELIERDAVAIWWYNRIARPGIDLAAFDDPYFDALVHEYATFGWRVWALDITTDLAVPTVVALAENPQDGRFSIGFGCHLDGRIAVQRALTEVNQLLDIAADAPHPWDRDTLSSTGFLYPAAGMPATTPSTWQRADAASLPAVLAECVGRIAAAGMDVLVVDKTRPDIGLSVVQVIAPGLCHFWPRFGARRLYSVPVALGWRAQPCDETALNPALLFL
;
A
#
# COMPACT_ATOMS: atom_id res chain seq x y z
N MET A 1 -0.12 -7.44 -51.15
CA MET A 1 0.86 -8.48 -51.54
C MET A 1 0.45 -9.21 -52.81
N LEU A 2 -0.85 -9.53 -53.01
CA LEU A 2 -1.34 -10.25 -54.21
C LEU A 2 -1.76 -9.33 -55.39
N ASP A 3 -1.53 -8.03 -55.24
CA ASP A 3 -1.76 -6.96 -56.23
C ASP A 3 -0.78 -6.98 -57.41
N ASP A 4 0.32 -7.73 -57.29
CA ASP A 4 1.34 -7.91 -58.32
C ASP A 4 1.74 -9.39 -58.34
N LEU A 5 1.32 -10.09 -59.39
CA LEU A 5 1.52 -11.53 -59.53
C LEU A 5 2.97 -11.91 -59.87
N SER A 6 3.83 -10.94 -60.19
CA SER A 6 5.26 -11.18 -60.45
C SER A 6 6.09 -11.36 -59.17
N ARG A 7 5.51 -11.07 -58.00
CA ARG A 7 6.21 -11.17 -56.71
C ARG A 7 6.48 -12.62 -56.31
N VAL A 8 7.66 -12.85 -55.75
CA VAL A 8 8.02 -14.12 -55.09
C VAL A 8 7.71 -13.98 -53.60
N LEU A 9 6.87 -14.88 -53.10
CA LEU A 9 6.55 -14.93 -51.67
C LEU A 9 7.44 -15.95 -50.96
N ARG A 10 7.74 -15.69 -49.69
CA ARG A 10 8.44 -16.62 -48.79
C ARG A 10 7.80 -16.59 -47.41
N PHE A 11 7.94 -17.68 -46.66
CA PHE A 11 7.59 -17.66 -45.24
C PHE A 11 8.49 -16.70 -44.46
N LYS A 12 7.92 -16.06 -43.45
CA LYS A 12 8.69 -15.16 -42.57
C LYS A 12 9.80 -15.94 -41.84
N PRO A 13 10.96 -15.32 -41.60
CA PRO A 13 12.17 -16.01 -41.12
C PRO A 13 12.05 -16.56 -39.69
N HIS A 14 11.09 -16.09 -38.89
CA HIS A 14 10.81 -16.60 -37.55
C HIS A 14 9.87 -17.82 -37.54
N LEU A 15 9.38 -18.26 -38.70
CA LEU A 15 8.43 -19.38 -38.82
C LEU A 15 9.13 -20.64 -39.32
N LEU A 16 9.01 -21.71 -38.55
CA LEU A 16 9.25 -23.07 -39.00
C LEU A 16 7.98 -23.59 -39.70
N VAL A 17 8.10 -23.95 -40.98
CA VAL A 17 6.98 -24.45 -41.76
C VAL A 17 7.27 -25.85 -42.26
N LEU A 18 6.53 -26.84 -41.75
CA LEU A 18 6.72 -28.26 -42.00
C LEU A 18 5.43 -28.93 -42.46
N ASP A 19 5.56 -29.89 -43.36
CA ASP A 19 4.50 -30.76 -43.81
C ASP A 19 4.34 -31.96 -42.86
N ALA A 20 3.10 -32.41 -42.66
CA ALA A 20 2.76 -33.62 -41.92
C ALA A 20 1.81 -34.47 -42.76
N GLY A 21 2.39 -35.16 -43.75
CA GLY A 21 1.65 -35.85 -44.77
C GLY A 21 1.07 -34.91 -45.84
N PRO A 22 0.22 -35.42 -46.74
CA PRO A 22 -0.23 -34.67 -47.92
C PRO A 22 -1.24 -33.56 -47.61
N GLU A 23 -1.91 -33.59 -46.46
CA GLU A 23 -3.06 -32.73 -46.15
C GLU A 23 -2.81 -31.73 -45.02
N THR A 24 -1.63 -31.73 -44.41
CA THR A 24 -1.39 -30.93 -43.20
C THR A 24 -0.10 -30.13 -43.30
N LEU A 25 -0.20 -28.82 -43.09
CA LEU A 25 0.94 -27.92 -42.97
C LEU A 25 0.97 -27.31 -41.57
N PHE A 26 2.07 -27.50 -40.85
CA PHE A 26 2.34 -26.83 -39.59
C PHE A 26 3.12 -25.54 -39.84
N VAL A 27 2.68 -24.46 -39.20
CA VAL A 27 3.36 -23.18 -39.13
C VAL A 27 3.63 -22.91 -37.65
N VAL A 28 4.89 -22.92 -37.27
CA VAL A 28 5.33 -22.94 -35.88
C VAL A 28 6.34 -21.82 -35.64
N ASP A 29 6.14 -21.06 -34.57
CA ASP A 29 7.20 -20.31 -33.91
C ASP A 29 7.34 -20.78 -32.46
N GLU A 30 8.19 -20.13 -31.68
CA GLU A 30 8.46 -20.47 -30.27
C GLU A 30 7.19 -20.59 -29.40
N PHE A 31 6.17 -19.73 -29.64
CA PHE A 31 4.95 -19.63 -28.82
C PHE A 31 3.64 -19.83 -29.58
N LYS A 32 3.65 -19.77 -30.91
CA LYS A 32 2.48 -19.99 -31.79
C LYS A 32 2.64 -21.31 -32.53
N ARG A 33 1.60 -22.14 -32.50
CA ARG A 33 1.49 -23.35 -33.32
C ARG A 33 0.18 -23.29 -34.08
N ALA A 34 0.25 -23.24 -35.40
CA ALA A 34 -0.91 -23.28 -36.26
C ALA A 34 -0.84 -24.52 -37.17
N MET A 35 -1.98 -25.19 -37.32
CA MET A 35 -2.17 -26.27 -38.27
C MET A 35 -3.09 -25.77 -39.38
N LEU A 36 -2.63 -25.85 -40.63
CA LEU A 36 -3.42 -25.55 -41.82
C LEU A 36 -3.78 -26.87 -42.49
N SER A 37 -5.07 -27.16 -42.59
CA SER A 37 -5.60 -28.38 -43.20
C SER A 37 -5.95 -28.17 -44.67
N GLY A 38 -5.59 -29.15 -45.50
CA GLY A 38 -5.83 -29.24 -46.93
C GLY A 38 -4.54 -29.30 -47.75
N ALA A 39 -4.48 -30.22 -48.71
CA ALA A 39 -3.34 -30.42 -49.61
C ALA A 39 -2.91 -29.16 -50.35
N ILE A 40 -3.85 -28.25 -50.61
CA ILE A 40 -3.56 -26.95 -51.25
C ILE A 40 -2.53 -26.13 -50.46
N PHE A 41 -2.55 -26.15 -49.12
CA PHE A 41 -1.55 -25.44 -48.31
C PHE A 41 -0.17 -26.11 -48.38
N VAL A 42 -0.13 -27.43 -48.38
CA VAL A 42 1.13 -28.20 -48.53
C VAL A 42 1.76 -27.93 -49.90
N ARG A 43 0.94 -27.91 -50.96
CA ARG A 43 1.40 -27.63 -52.33
C ARG A 43 1.84 -26.18 -52.50
N ILE A 44 1.08 -25.21 -51.98
CA ILE A 44 1.50 -23.80 -51.96
C ILE A 44 2.83 -23.66 -51.20
N ALA A 45 2.99 -24.28 -50.04
CA ALA A 45 4.23 -24.22 -49.26
C ALA A 45 5.43 -24.77 -50.05
N ALA A 46 5.25 -25.86 -50.80
CA ALA A 46 6.28 -26.39 -51.69
C ALA A 46 6.68 -25.37 -52.78
N CYS A 47 5.71 -24.71 -53.42
CA CYS A 47 5.99 -23.69 -54.43
C CYS A 47 6.69 -22.44 -53.85
N LEU A 48 6.33 -22.03 -52.63
CA LEU A 48 7.01 -20.95 -51.91
C LEU A 48 8.47 -21.30 -51.58
N ARG A 49 8.74 -22.54 -51.15
CA ARG A 49 10.11 -23.05 -50.93
C ARG A 49 10.92 -23.08 -52.24
N ALA A 50 10.25 -23.37 -53.36
CA ALA A 50 10.82 -23.34 -54.71
C ALA A 50 10.97 -21.92 -55.29
N ARG A 51 10.58 -20.87 -54.56
CA ARG A 51 10.72 -19.46 -54.96
C ARG A 51 9.95 -19.09 -56.23
N MET A 52 8.81 -19.74 -56.46
CA MET A 52 7.90 -19.40 -57.56
C MET A 52 7.24 -18.04 -57.31
N THR A 53 7.04 -17.27 -58.38
CA THR A 53 6.19 -16.08 -58.39
C THR A 53 4.73 -16.46 -58.14
N ILE A 54 3.90 -15.52 -57.69
CA ILE A 54 2.46 -15.78 -57.48
C ILE A 54 1.80 -16.32 -58.77
N ALA A 55 2.14 -15.75 -59.93
CA ALA A 55 1.65 -16.23 -61.23
C ALA A 55 2.05 -17.69 -61.49
N GLU A 56 3.32 -18.04 -61.28
CA GLU A 56 3.82 -19.41 -61.44
C GLU A 56 3.17 -20.39 -60.46
N ILE A 57 2.90 -19.97 -59.21
CA ILE A 57 2.19 -20.80 -58.22
C ILE A 57 0.77 -21.11 -58.71
N VAL A 58 0.03 -20.10 -59.16
CA VAL A 58 -1.34 -20.28 -59.66
C VAL A 58 -1.34 -21.19 -60.89
N THR A 59 -0.49 -20.91 -61.89
CA THR A 59 -0.38 -21.73 -63.10
C THR A 59 0.04 -23.17 -62.78
N SER A 60 1.01 -23.37 -61.88
CA SER A 60 1.50 -24.70 -61.51
C SER A 60 0.47 -25.54 -60.75
N LEU A 61 -0.49 -24.92 -60.07
CA LEU A 61 -1.50 -25.60 -59.26
C LEU A 61 -2.88 -25.66 -59.92
N ALA A 62 -3.13 -24.90 -60.99
CA ALA A 62 -4.40 -24.82 -61.72
C ALA A 62 -4.92 -26.16 -62.24
N GLY A 63 -4.04 -27.12 -62.54
CA GLY A 63 -4.42 -28.47 -62.98
C GLY A 63 -4.92 -29.40 -61.86
N THR A 64 -4.80 -29.00 -60.59
CA THR A 64 -5.19 -29.81 -59.41
C THR A 64 -6.17 -29.07 -58.49
N PHE A 65 -6.09 -27.74 -58.42
CA PHE A 65 -6.97 -26.89 -57.62
C PHE A 65 -7.50 -25.73 -58.47
N GLY A 66 -8.68 -25.19 -58.14
CA GLY A 66 -9.17 -23.99 -58.80
C GLY A 66 -8.24 -22.79 -58.57
N GLU A 67 -8.01 -21.98 -59.60
CA GLU A 67 -7.13 -20.79 -59.51
C GLU A 67 -7.55 -19.83 -58.39
N TRP A 68 -8.87 -19.65 -58.22
CA TRP A 68 -9.45 -18.87 -57.13
C TRP A 68 -9.19 -19.47 -55.75
N ASP A 69 -9.17 -20.80 -55.63
CA ASP A 69 -8.84 -21.47 -54.37
C ASP A 69 -7.36 -21.25 -54.02
N VAL A 70 -6.46 -21.34 -55.01
CA VAL A 70 -5.02 -21.08 -54.81
C VAL A 70 -4.79 -19.65 -54.35
N LEU A 71 -5.42 -18.66 -55.01
CA LEU A 71 -5.35 -17.26 -54.61
C LEU A 71 -5.96 -17.02 -53.22
N ALA A 72 -7.10 -17.63 -52.90
CA ALA A 72 -7.73 -17.50 -51.58
C ALA A 72 -6.86 -18.09 -50.46
N ARG A 73 -6.11 -19.16 -50.71
CA ARG A 73 -5.18 -19.74 -49.73
C ARG A 73 -3.88 -18.94 -49.62
N LEU A 74 -3.38 -18.36 -50.70
CA LEU A 74 -2.30 -17.38 -50.63
C LEU A 74 -2.72 -16.14 -49.83
N ASP A 75 -3.94 -15.63 -50.04
CA ASP A 75 -4.51 -14.51 -49.28
C ASP A 75 -4.66 -14.88 -47.79
N HIS A 76 -5.04 -16.12 -47.50
CA HIS A 76 -5.05 -16.63 -46.13
C HIS A 76 -3.67 -16.52 -45.47
N LEU A 77 -2.60 -16.96 -46.14
CA LEU A 77 -1.23 -16.86 -45.62
C LEU A 77 -0.79 -15.40 -45.44
N VAL A 78 -1.16 -14.51 -46.35
CA VAL A 78 -0.87 -13.07 -46.25
C VAL A 78 -1.62 -12.43 -45.07
N ARG A 79 -2.93 -12.65 -44.94
CA ARG A 79 -3.74 -12.08 -43.85
C ARG A 79 -3.37 -12.62 -42.47
N ARG A 80 -2.92 -13.88 -42.40
CA ARG A 80 -2.35 -14.46 -41.18
C ARG A 80 -0.94 -13.95 -40.89
N GLY A 81 -0.33 -13.21 -41.81
CA GLY A 81 0.99 -12.64 -41.66
C GLY A 81 2.12 -13.67 -41.71
N TYR A 82 1.92 -14.81 -42.40
CA TYR A 82 2.91 -15.88 -42.47
C TYR A 82 3.96 -15.70 -43.56
N VAL A 83 3.68 -14.83 -44.54
CA VAL A 83 4.54 -14.65 -45.72
C VAL A 83 4.96 -13.19 -45.91
N ARG A 84 6.05 -13.00 -46.64
CA ARG A 84 6.62 -11.72 -47.10
C ARG A 84 7.11 -11.84 -48.55
N ALA A 85 7.34 -10.72 -49.22
CA ALA A 85 7.51 -10.64 -50.69
C ALA A 85 8.90 -10.17 -51.16
N ASP A 86 9.89 -10.20 -50.27
CA ASP A 86 11.27 -9.74 -50.48
C ASP A 86 12.27 -10.91 -50.50
N PRO A 87 13.43 -10.74 -51.15
CA PRO A 87 14.50 -11.75 -51.11
C PRO A 87 15.09 -11.90 -49.69
N PRO A 88 15.74 -13.04 -49.39
CA PRO A 88 16.47 -13.22 -48.13
C PRO A 88 17.52 -12.12 -47.93
N HIS A 89 17.66 -11.65 -46.69
CA HIS A 89 18.61 -10.60 -46.33
C HIS A 89 19.40 -10.99 -45.06
N GLY A 90 20.57 -10.38 -44.84
CA GLY A 90 21.37 -10.60 -43.63
C GLY A 90 20.64 -10.25 -42.33
N ASP A 91 19.64 -9.36 -42.41
CA ASP A 91 18.82 -8.93 -41.27
C ASP A 91 17.61 -9.83 -41.00
N ASP A 92 17.45 -10.94 -41.72
CA ASP A 92 16.26 -11.80 -41.61
C ASP A 92 16.01 -12.27 -40.16
N ALA A 93 17.07 -12.55 -39.39
CA ALA A 93 16.94 -12.89 -37.98
C ALA A 93 16.35 -11.73 -37.15
N ALA A 94 16.83 -10.50 -37.35
CA ALA A 94 16.35 -9.32 -36.65
C ALA A 94 14.91 -8.94 -37.06
N ARG A 95 14.61 -8.99 -38.37
CA ARG A 95 13.25 -8.80 -38.89
C ARG A 95 12.28 -9.81 -38.28
N GLY A 96 12.68 -11.08 -38.25
CA GLY A 96 11.89 -12.14 -37.63
C GLY A 96 11.62 -11.90 -36.15
N PHE A 97 12.61 -11.41 -35.40
CA PHE A 97 12.46 -11.06 -34.00
C PHE A 97 11.38 -9.96 -33.77
N PHE A 98 11.40 -8.89 -34.56
CA PHE A 98 10.41 -7.81 -34.46
C PHE A 98 9.02 -8.22 -34.97
N GLU A 99 8.94 -8.94 -36.09
CA GLU A 99 7.68 -9.45 -36.62
C GLU A 99 6.99 -10.40 -35.64
N ARG A 100 7.76 -11.22 -34.92
CA ARG A 100 7.26 -12.08 -33.84
C ARG A 100 6.65 -11.26 -32.71
N ALA A 101 7.25 -10.11 -32.39
CA ALA A 101 6.72 -9.15 -31.41
C ALA A 101 5.49 -8.37 -31.93
N GLY A 102 5.00 -8.65 -33.14
CA GLY A 102 3.85 -7.98 -33.75
C GLY A 102 4.17 -6.63 -34.39
N LEU A 103 5.45 -6.33 -34.59
CA LEU A 103 5.93 -5.10 -35.21
C LEU A 103 6.14 -5.28 -36.72
N ASP A 104 6.23 -4.18 -37.45
CA ASP A 104 6.76 -4.19 -38.81
C ASP A 104 8.28 -4.37 -38.75
N GLY A 105 8.76 -5.53 -39.19
CA GLY A 105 10.18 -5.89 -39.10
C GLY A 105 11.09 -5.02 -39.98
N ASP A 106 10.61 -4.57 -41.14
CA ASP A 106 11.41 -3.74 -42.03
C ASP A 106 11.53 -2.32 -41.47
N ALA A 107 10.42 -1.76 -40.97
CA ALA A 107 10.42 -0.46 -40.30
C ALA A 107 11.26 -0.49 -39.01
N ALA A 108 11.19 -1.55 -38.22
CA ALA A 108 11.99 -1.72 -37.01
C ALA A 108 13.49 -1.79 -37.32
N CYS A 109 13.91 -2.63 -38.28
CA CYS A 109 15.31 -2.69 -38.70
C CYS A 109 15.81 -1.35 -39.27
N ALA A 110 15.00 -0.64 -40.06
CA ALA A 110 15.35 0.68 -40.58
C ALA A 110 15.53 1.70 -39.45
N ARG A 111 14.62 1.70 -38.45
CA ARG A 111 14.74 2.54 -37.25
C ARG A 111 16.00 2.22 -36.47
N MET A 112 16.35 0.95 -36.30
CA MET A 112 17.55 0.52 -35.57
C MET A 112 18.84 0.95 -36.25
N ALA A 113 18.95 0.83 -37.56
CA ALA A 113 20.13 1.30 -38.30
C ALA A 113 20.41 2.80 -38.10
N GLN A 114 19.34 3.59 -37.91
CA GLN A 114 19.40 5.03 -37.71
C GLN A 114 19.41 5.44 -36.23
N LEU A 115 19.21 4.49 -35.29
CA LEU A 115 19.07 4.80 -33.88
C LEU A 115 20.37 5.38 -33.34
N ARG A 116 20.26 6.56 -32.74
CA ARG A 116 21.34 7.22 -32.00
C ARG A 116 20.85 7.56 -30.60
N VAL A 117 21.71 7.33 -29.60
CA VAL A 117 21.43 7.68 -28.20
C VAL A 117 22.57 8.49 -27.61
N ALA A 118 22.24 9.36 -26.66
CA ALA A 118 23.22 9.99 -25.79
C ALA A 118 23.41 9.12 -24.53
N VAL A 119 24.60 9.12 -23.95
CA VAL A 119 24.90 8.39 -22.71
C VAL A 119 25.56 9.35 -21.73
N GLU A 120 24.94 9.52 -20.57
CA GLU A 120 25.41 10.39 -19.49
C GLU A 120 25.57 9.58 -18.19
N THR A 121 26.49 10.00 -17.34
CA THR A 121 26.87 9.26 -16.13
C THR A 121 26.79 10.14 -14.89
N PHE A 122 26.22 9.61 -13.80
CA PHE A 122 26.03 10.29 -12.53
C PHE A 122 26.47 9.36 -11.39
N GLY A 123 27.68 9.56 -10.87
CA GLY A 123 28.24 8.71 -9.81
C GLY A 123 28.56 7.26 -10.21
N ALA A 124 28.44 6.89 -11.48
CA ALA A 124 28.66 5.55 -12.01
C ALA A 124 29.51 5.54 -13.29
N ASP A 125 30.13 4.40 -13.61
CA ASP A 125 30.86 4.19 -14.87
C ASP A 125 29.94 3.76 -16.02
N GLY A 126 30.11 4.36 -17.19
CA GLY A 126 29.35 4.05 -18.40
C GLY A 126 30.10 3.26 -19.47
N ALA A 127 31.38 2.94 -19.28
CA ALA A 127 32.21 2.34 -20.32
C ALA A 127 31.66 1.00 -20.82
N ALA A 128 31.14 0.16 -19.92
CA ALA A 128 30.56 -1.13 -20.27
C ALA A 128 29.28 -0.98 -21.11
N LEU A 129 28.40 -0.04 -20.77
CA LEU A 129 27.17 0.21 -21.53
C LEU A 129 27.49 0.73 -22.93
N ARG A 130 28.46 1.64 -23.06
CA ARG A 130 28.87 2.16 -24.38
C ARG A 130 29.31 1.03 -25.32
N ARG A 131 30.07 0.05 -24.81
CA ARG A 131 30.45 -1.15 -25.59
C ARG A 131 29.26 -2.05 -25.92
N ALA A 132 28.31 -2.21 -25.00
CA ALA A 132 27.12 -3.01 -25.24
C ALA A 132 26.20 -2.39 -26.30
N LEU A 133 26.02 -1.06 -26.29
CA LEU A 133 25.28 -0.33 -27.32
C LEU A 133 25.94 -0.47 -28.69
N ASP A 134 27.27 -0.32 -28.76
CA ASP A 134 28.04 -0.50 -29.99
C ASP A 134 27.91 -1.94 -30.54
N ALA A 135 28.02 -2.94 -29.67
CA ALA A 135 27.83 -4.34 -30.04
C ALA A 135 26.39 -4.65 -30.51
N ALA A 136 25.40 -3.88 -30.05
CA ALA A 136 24.01 -3.94 -30.50
C ALA A 136 23.73 -3.11 -31.77
N GLY A 137 24.75 -2.46 -32.35
CA GLY A 137 24.60 -1.59 -33.53
C GLY A 137 23.92 -0.25 -33.25
N ILE A 138 23.81 0.15 -31.98
CA ILE A 138 23.19 1.41 -31.55
C ILE A 138 24.25 2.50 -31.49
N GLY A 139 24.17 3.48 -32.38
CA GLY A 139 25.16 4.55 -32.43
C GLY A 139 25.06 5.51 -31.23
N ILE A 140 26.20 6.00 -30.78
CA ILE A 140 26.28 6.96 -29.66
C ILE A 140 26.56 8.35 -30.20
N ALA A 141 25.77 9.34 -29.78
CA ALA A 141 25.93 10.74 -30.14
C ALA A 141 26.09 11.61 -28.88
N LYS A 142 26.62 12.82 -29.05
CA LYS A 142 26.72 13.81 -27.95
C LYS A 142 25.33 14.27 -27.49
N GLU A 143 24.41 14.44 -28.44
CA GLU A 143 23.01 14.76 -28.18
C GLU A 143 22.13 13.88 -29.06
N ALA A 144 21.01 13.42 -28.52
CA ALA A 144 20.05 12.57 -29.20
C ALA A 144 18.64 12.73 -28.60
N GLU A 145 17.63 12.27 -29.32
CA GLU A 145 16.23 12.22 -28.84
C GLU A 145 16.10 11.38 -27.58
N LEU A 146 16.86 10.28 -27.45
CA LEU A 146 16.90 9.44 -26.27
C LEU A 146 18.28 9.53 -25.61
N THR A 147 18.29 9.87 -24.33
CA THR A 147 19.47 9.82 -23.47
C THR A 147 19.34 8.68 -22.47
N VAL A 148 20.39 7.90 -22.29
CA VAL A 148 20.51 6.92 -21.20
C VAL A 148 21.37 7.50 -20.09
N ALA A 149 20.77 7.75 -18.93
CA ALA A 149 21.47 8.21 -17.73
C ALA A 149 21.83 7.00 -16.85
N ILE A 150 23.13 6.77 -16.67
CA ILE A 150 23.66 5.73 -15.79
C ILE A 150 23.93 6.34 -14.43
N VAL A 151 23.34 5.78 -13.38
CA VAL A 151 23.34 6.35 -12.04
C VAL A 151 23.77 5.32 -11.00
N ASP A 152 24.39 5.77 -9.91
CA ASP A 152 24.55 4.98 -8.68
C ASP A 152 23.23 4.94 -7.86
N THR A 153 22.46 6.01 -7.91
CA THR A 153 21.13 6.13 -7.32
C THR A 153 20.24 7.06 -8.14
N HIS A 154 18.94 6.80 -8.16
CA HIS A 154 17.95 7.70 -8.76
C HIS A 154 17.77 9.00 -7.96
N ASP A 155 18.19 9.03 -6.70
CA ASP A 155 18.11 10.24 -5.86
C ASP A 155 19.39 11.08 -5.91
N ARG A 156 19.56 11.83 -7.00
CA ARG A 156 20.64 12.83 -7.12
C ARG A 156 20.12 14.15 -7.63
N ASP A 157 20.68 15.25 -7.12
CA ASP A 157 20.33 16.61 -7.56
C ASP A 157 20.85 16.91 -8.98
N ASP A 158 22.05 16.43 -9.33
CA ASP A 158 22.65 16.60 -10.65
C ASP A 158 21.84 15.89 -11.75
N LEU A 159 21.29 14.71 -11.46
CA LEU A 159 20.36 13.98 -12.32
C LEU A 159 19.05 14.76 -12.51
N ALA A 160 18.48 15.32 -11.45
CA ALA A 160 17.24 16.10 -11.53
C ALA A 160 17.40 17.35 -12.42
N ALA A 161 18.51 18.08 -12.23
CA ALA A 161 18.85 19.22 -13.08
C ALA A 161 19.06 18.81 -14.55
N TYR A 162 19.67 17.64 -14.80
CA TYR A 162 19.84 17.12 -16.15
C TYR A 162 18.52 16.69 -16.80
N ALA A 163 17.65 15.99 -16.06
CA ALA A 163 16.32 15.61 -16.53
C ALA A 163 15.49 16.82 -16.97
N ALA A 164 15.54 17.93 -16.22
CA ALA A 164 14.88 19.18 -16.60
C ALA A 164 15.42 19.74 -17.93
N ARG A 165 16.73 19.70 -18.16
CA ARG A 165 17.35 20.12 -19.45
C ARG A 165 16.93 19.24 -20.62
N VAL A 166 16.88 17.93 -20.41
CA VAL A 166 16.45 16.96 -21.44
C VAL A 166 14.99 17.20 -21.82
N ALA A 167 14.12 17.39 -20.82
CA ALA A 167 12.71 17.73 -21.04
C ALA A 167 12.54 19.07 -21.77
N ALA A 168 13.31 20.11 -21.41
CA ALA A 168 13.23 21.44 -22.02
C ALA A 168 13.54 21.44 -23.53
N ARG A 169 14.35 20.50 -24.01
CA ARG A 169 14.63 20.30 -25.44
C ARG A 169 13.75 19.24 -26.11
N GLY A 170 12.75 18.71 -25.41
CA GLY A 170 11.82 17.69 -25.92
C GLY A 170 12.38 16.27 -26.10
N GLY A 171 13.59 16.00 -25.58
CA GLY A 171 14.20 14.67 -25.61
C GLY A 171 13.83 13.84 -24.38
N ALA A 172 13.93 12.51 -24.50
CA ALA A 172 13.65 11.52 -23.46
C ALA A 172 14.90 11.10 -22.66
N LEU A 173 14.70 10.74 -21.39
CA LEU A 173 15.75 10.29 -20.48
C LEU A 173 15.39 8.93 -19.85
N LEU A 174 16.06 7.86 -20.25
CA LEU A 174 15.99 6.56 -19.57
C LEU A 174 16.98 6.55 -18.41
N VAL A 175 16.48 6.46 -17.18
CA VAL A 175 17.34 6.36 -15.98
C VAL A 175 17.68 4.90 -15.71
N VAL A 176 18.95 4.58 -15.46
CA VAL A 176 19.43 3.22 -15.27
C VAL A 176 20.43 3.16 -14.12
N ALA A 177 20.17 2.32 -13.12
CA ALA A 177 21.15 1.99 -12.10
C ALA A 177 21.72 0.59 -12.36
N THR A 178 23.00 0.50 -12.73
CA THR A 178 23.70 -0.76 -13.06
C THR A 178 24.68 -1.23 -11.97
N GLY A 179 24.66 -0.60 -10.80
CA GLY A 179 25.54 -0.92 -9.68
C GLY A 179 25.01 -2.05 -8.79
N GLY A 180 25.86 -3.06 -8.52
CA GLY A 180 25.58 -4.14 -7.56
C GLY A 180 24.86 -5.35 -8.15
N VAL A 181 24.16 -6.10 -7.30
CA VAL A 181 23.45 -7.34 -7.70
C VAL A 181 22.09 -7.09 -8.35
N GLN A 182 21.56 -5.86 -8.24
CA GLN A 182 20.29 -5.47 -8.81
C GLN A 182 20.50 -4.35 -9.84
N THR A 183 20.01 -4.56 -11.05
CA THR A 183 19.95 -3.52 -12.09
C THR A 183 18.54 -2.96 -12.15
N LEU A 184 18.39 -1.64 -12.04
CA LEU A 184 17.12 -0.93 -12.20
C LEU A 184 17.11 -0.23 -13.55
N ILE A 185 16.16 -0.56 -14.42
CA ILE A 185 15.97 0.06 -15.74
C ILE A 185 14.67 0.85 -15.73
N GLY A 186 14.75 2.16 -15.91
CA GLY A 186 13.61 3.07 -15.92
C GLY A 186 13.55 4.01 -14.70
N PRO A 187 12.54 4.89 -14.67
CA PRO A 187 11.56 5.06 -15.74
C PRO A 187 12.15 5.83 -16.94
N LEU A 188 11.43 5.83 -18.05
CA LEU A 188 11.66 6.72 -19.19
C LEU A 188 11.01 8.07 -18.89
N LEU A 189 11.81 9.06 -18.52
CA LEU A 189 11.33 10.40 -18.22
C LEU A 189 11.21 11.24 -19.51
N ALA A 190 10.12 12.01 -19.57
CA ALA A 190 9.85 13.10 -20.50
C ALA A 190 10.37 12.93 -21.94
N GLY A 191 9.61 12.34 -22.87
CA GLY A 191 9.83 12.48 -24.31
C GLY A 191 8.60 13.06 -25.02
N GLY A 192 8.68 13.35 -26.33
CA GLY A 192 7.50 13.70 -27.14
C GLY A 192 6.39 12.65 -26.98
N GLY A 193 5.17 13.08 -26.57
CA GLY A 193 4.06 12.16 -26.28
C GLY A 193 4.01 11.62 -24.85
N ALA A 194 4.57 12.34 -23.87
CA ALA A 194 4.47 11.98 -22.45
C ALA A 194 3.02 11.72 -22.01
N LEU A 195 2.80 10.61 -21.30
CA LEU A 195 1.50 10.29 -20.70
C LEU A 195 1.16 11.30 -19.60
N ALA A 196 -0.12 11.64 -19.45
CA ALA A 196 -0.57 12.54 -18.38
C ALA A 196 -0.22 12.03 -16.97
N GLU A 197 -0.15 10.71 -16.80
CA GLU A 197 0.20 10.04 -15.54
C GLU A 197 1.71 9.76 -15.39
N ALA A 198 2.57 10.20 -16.33
CA ALA A 198 4.00 9.94 -16.25
C ALA A 198 4.63 10.72 -15.07
N PRO A 199 5.37 10.06 -14.15
CA PRO A 199 6.08 10.73 -13.08
C PRO A 199 7.20 11.64 -13.63
N CYS A 200 7.43 12.77 -12.98
CA CYS A 200 8.68 13.51 -13.18
C CYS A 200 9.80 12.91 -12.32
N ILE A 201 11.03 13.38 -12.50
CA ILE A 201 12.18 12.92 -11.71
C ILE A 201 11.94 13.09 -10.19
N GLU A 202 11.32 14.18 -9.73
CA GLU A 202 11.04 14.36 -8.30
C GLU A 202 10.01 13.36 -7.74
N CYS A 203 9.08 12.87 -8.57
CA CYS A 203 8.21 11.76 -8.16
C CYS A 203 9.02 10.48 -7.93
N VAL A 204 9.98 10.19 -8.81
CA VAL A 204 10.88 9.02 -8.66
C VAL A 204 11.74 9.17 -7.41
N ARG A 205 12.39 10.32 -7.24
CA ARG A 205 13.29 10.61 -6.12
C ARG A 205 12.60 10.48 -4.77
N TYR A 206 11.36 10.97 -4.66
CA TYR A 206 10.54 10.82 -3.45
C TYR A 206 10.43 9.36 -3.01
N TRP A 207 10.01 8.46 -3.92
CA TRP A 207 9.85 7.05 -3.59
C TRP A 207 11.18 6.36 -3.28
N MET A 208 12.25 6.75 -3.98
CA MET A 208 13.59 6.20 -3.76
C MET A 208 14.13 6.54 -2.37
N ARG A 209 13.90 7.77 -1.89
CA ARG A 209 14.29 8.19 -0.53
C ARG A 209 13.56 7.40 0.54
N ILE A 210 12.23 7.33 0.42
CA ILE A 210 11.38 6.65 1.40
C ILE A 210 11.73 5.17 1.52
N ASN A 211 12.06 4.53 0.40
CA ASN A 211 12.43 3.12 0.38
C ASN A 211 13.91 2.85 0.71
N ARG A 212 14.68 3.86 1.11
CA ARG A 212 16.09 3.75 1.51
C ARG A 212 16.37 4.47 2.85
N PRO A 213 15.65 4.08 3.93
CA PRO A 213 15.72 4.78 5.20
C PRO A 213 17.11 4.68 5.87
N VAL A 214 17.86 3.60 5.63
CA VAL A 214 19.19 3.42 6.20
C VAL A 214 20.17 4.39 5.56
N GLU A 215 20.16 4.48 4.23
CA GLU A 215 20.97 5.41 3.47
C GLU A 215 20.61 6.86 3.82
N ALA A 216 19.33 7.18 3.98
CA ALA A 216 18.89 8.50 4.42
C ALA A 216 19.37 8.83 5.86
N LEU A 217 19.44 7.84 6.76
CA LEU A 217 20.03 8.01 8.09
C LEU A 217 21.55 8.21 8.00
N LEU A 218 22.27 7.39 7.22
CA LEU A 218 23.72 7.52 7.03
C LEU A 218 24.10 8.87 6.40
N ALA A 219 23.33 9.34 5.42
CA ALA A 219 23.53 10.64 4.81
C ALA A 219 23.46 11.78 5.82
N ARG A 220 22.52 11.71 6.78
CA ARG A 220 22.37 12.72 7.84
C ARG A 220 23.55 12.76 8.81
N HIS A 221 24.14 11.60 9.13
CA HIS A 221 25.24 11.52 10.10
C HIS A 221 26.64 11.66 9.48
N HIS A 222 26.81 11.26 8.23
CA HIS A 222 28.13 11.12 7.60
C HIS A 222 28.24 11.85 6.24
N GLY A 223 27.21 12.57 5.83
CA GLY A 223 27.14 13.23 4.53
C GLY A 223 26.74 12.29 3.40
N SER A 224 26.36 12.87 2.25
CA SER A 224 25.80 12.13 1.11
C SER A 224 26.73 11.08 0.51
N ASP A 225 28.05 11.18 0.69
CA ASP A 225 28.99 10.18 0.17
C ASP A 225 28.96 8.86 0.96
N ALA A 226 28.43 8.87 2.20
CA ALA A 226 28.31 7.69 3.04
C ALA A 226 27.15 6.74 2.65
N THR A 227 26.36 7.09 1.63
CA THR A 227 25.27 6.23 1.12
C THR A 227 25.71 5.28 0.03
N ARG A 228 26.98 5.34 -0.40
CA ARG A 228 27.49 4.51 -1.50
C ARG A 228 27.79 3.10 -1.01
N VAL A 229 26.85 2.20 -1.27
CA VAL A 229 27.04 0.76 -1.03
C VAL A 229 28.12 0.22 -1.98
N PRO A 230 29.07 -0.61 -1.50
CA PRO A 230 30.06 -1.25 -2.35
C PRO A 230 29.43 -2.04 -3.49
N VAL A 231 29.97 -1.90 -4.70
CA VAL A 231 29.49 -2.64 -5.87
C VAL A 231 29.86 -4.11 -5.75
N ALA A 232 28.85 -4.98 -5.70
CA ALA A 232 29.00 -6.43 -5.77
C ALA A 232 28.48 -6.97 -7.11
N ALA A 233 29.38 -7.39 -8.01
CA ALA A 233 29.01 -7.95 -9.30
C ALA A 233 30.06 -8.96 -9.82
N SER A 234 29.59 -10.04 -10.48
CA SER A 234 30.45 -10.89 -11.30
C SER A 234 30.60 -10.30 -12.71
N ARG A 235 31.62 -10.73 -13.47
CA ARG A 235 31.80 -10.29 -14.87
C ARG A 235 30.58 -10.64 -15.74
N ALA A 236 30.00 -11.82 -15.52
CA ALA A 236 28.81 -12.26 -16.25
C ALA A 236 27.58 -11.42 -15.90
N ALA A 237 27.38 -11.13 -14.61
CA ALA A 237 26.29 -10.26 -14.15
C ALA A 237 26.43 -8.85 -14.74
N ALA A 238 27.61 -8.23 -14.65
CA ALA A 238 27.85 -6.91 -15.21
C ALA A 238 27.61 -6.85 -16.73
N ALA A 239 28.00 -7.88 -17.48
CA ALA A 239 27.73 -8.00 -18.91
C ALA A 239 26.24 -8.16 -19.21
N ALA A 240 25.53 -8.99 -18.45
CA ALA A 240 24.09 -9.17 -18.58
C ALA A 240 23.31 -7.87 -18.30
N ALA A 241 23.70 -7.13 -17.26
CA ALA A 241 23.09 -5.85 -16.90
C ALA A 241 23.06 -4.87 -18.08
N VAL A 242 24.22 -4.63 -18.70
CA VAL A 242 24.32 -3.67 -19.82
C VAL A 242 23.66 -4.18 -21.10
N ALA A 243 23.65 -5.50 -21.32
CA ALA A 243 22.94 -6.11 -22.46
C ALA A 243 21.42 -5.95 -22.32
N LEU A 244 20.87 -6.12 -21.10
CA LEU A 244 19.45 -5.88 -20.81
C LEU A 244 19.06 -4.41 -21.04
N VAL A 245 19.95 -3.47 -20.70
CA VAL A 245 19.75 -2.04 -20.96
C VAL A 245 19.75 -1.76 -22.46
N ALA A 246 20.71 -2.30 -23.22
CA ALA A 246 20.77 -2.13 -24.67
C ALA A 246 19.52 -2.71 -25.37
N ALA A 247 19.09 -3.91 -24.97
CA ALA A 247 17.85 -4.52 -25.46
C ALA A 247 16.62 -3.67 -25.11
N THR A 248 16.59 -3.06 -23.91
CA THR A 248 15.51 -2.14 -23.53
C THR A 248 15.50 -0.92 -24.45
N VAL A 249 16.66 -0.29 -24.70
CA VAL A 249 16.78 0.87 -25.60
C VAL A 249 16.29 0.54 -27.02
N GLU A 250 16.65 -0.63 -27.55
CA GLU A 250 16.13 -1.13 -28.82
C GLU A 250 14.60 -1.23 -28.81
N GLN A 251 14.02 -1.86 -27.79
CA GLN A 251 12.56 -1.97 -27.69
C GLN A 251 11.85 -0.62 -27.54
N LEU A 252 12.41 0.33 -26.80
CA LEU A 252 11.85 1.68 -26.67
C LEU A 252 11.80 2.42 -28.02
N ALA A 253 12.78 2.18 -28.89
CA ALA A 253 12.87 2.85 -30.18
C ALA A 253 11.86 2.36 -31.22
N VAL A 254 11.43 1.09 -31.13
CA VAL A 254 10.58 0.45 -32.15
C VAL A 254 9.21 0.02 -31.66
N ASN A 255 9.00 -0.08 -30.34
CA ASN A 255 7.76 -0.57 -29.74
C ASN A 255 7.11 0.50 -28.86
N ARG A 256 6.08 1.16 -29.40
CA ARG A 256 5.35 2.22 -28.72
C ARG A 256 4.75 1.78 -27.38
N ALA A 257 4.21 0.56 -27.29
CA ALA A 257 3.62 0.06 -26.04
C ALA A 257 4.67 -0.12 -24.94
N VAL A 258 5.89 -0.55 -25.32
CA VAL A 258 7.02 -0.64 -24.38
C VAL A 258 7.47 0.76 -23.96
N ALA A 259 7.54 1.71 -24.89
CA ALA A 259 7.88 3.11 -24.59
C ALA A 259 6.87 3.76 -23.63
N GLU A 260 5.57 3.59 -23.86
CA GLU A 260 4.50 4.08 -22.98
C GLU A 260 4.57 3.43 -21.59
N ARG A 261 4.79 2.11 -21.51
CA ARG A 261 4.93 1.40 -20.23
C ARG A 261 6.17 1.86 -19.45
N ALA A 262 7.30 2.05 -20.12
CA ALA A 262 8.55 2.48 -19.49
C ALA A 262 8.45 3.87 -18.86
N GLN A 263 7.53 4.73 -19.31
CA GLN A 263 7.31 6.03 -18.68
C GLN A 263 6.81 5.94 -17.24
N THR A 264 6.15 4.84 -16.87
CA THR A 264 5.51 4.65 -15.56
C THR A 264 6.11 3.49 -14.76
N HIS A 265 7.16 2.83 -15.26
CA HIS A 265 7.70 1.62 -14.63
C HIS A 265 9.23 1.64 -14.51
N ILE A 266 9.70 1.05 -13.42
CA ILE A 266 11.09 0.63 -13.22
C ILE A 266 11.10 -0.90 -13.24
N VAL A 267 11.96 -1.50 -14.06
CA VAL A 267 12.19 -2.94 -14.08
C VAL A 267 13.44 -3.24 -13.26
N ALA A 268 13.29 -4.06 -12.24
CA ALA A 268 14.39 -4.53 -11.41
C ALA A 268 14.81 -5.94 -11.84
N HIS A 269 16.08 -6.08 -12.21
CA HIS A 269 16.71 -7.37 -12.53
C HIS A 269 17.69 -7.73 -11.42
N ARG A 270 17.38 -8.78 -10.65
CA ARG A 270 18.29 -9.38 -9.67
C ARG A 270 19.16 -10.40 -10.38
N LEU A 271 20.46 -10.11 -10.52
CA LEU A 271 21.39 -10.93 -11.30
C LEU A 271 21.98 -12.08 -10.50
N ASP A 272 21.83 -12.05 -9.18
CA ASP A 272 22.20 -13.11 -8.25
C ASP A 272 21.11 -14.20 -8.15
N THR A 273 19.83 -13.81 -8.19
CA THR A 273 18.69 -14.74 -8.11
C THR A 273 17.97 -14.95 -9.45
N LEU A 274 18.32 -14.19 -10.47
CA LEU A 274 17.64 -14.11 -11.78
C LEU A 274 16.18 -13.64 -11.70
N ALA A 275 15.75 -13.08 -10.57
CA ALA A 275 14.41 -12.53 -10.41
C ALA A 275 14.23 -11.24 -11.22
N VAL A 276 13.02 -11.05 -11.75
CA VAL A 276 12.61 -9.84 -12.49
C VAL A 276 11.33 -9.30 -11.86
N GLU A 277 11.36 -8.04 -11.46
CA GLU A 277 10.23 -7.36 -10.83
C GLU A 277 9.92 -6.07 -11.60
N CYS A 278 8.64 -5.72 -11.68
CA CYS A 278 8.17 -4.48 -12.29
C CYS A 278 7.55 -3.60 -11.21
N HIS A 279 8.07 -2.39 -11.07
CA HIS A 279 7.61 -1.43 -10.08
C HIS A 279 6.97 -0.24 -10.79
N ARG A 280 5.67 -0.01 -10.57
CA ARG A 280 4.97 1.16 -11.09
C ARG A 280 5.35 2.38 -10.26
N VAL A 281 5.77 3.45 -10.91
CA VAL A 281 6.05 4.74 -10.28
C VAL A 281 4.87 5.68 -10.53
N VAL A 282 4.27 6.17 -9.45
CA VAL A 282 3.10 7.06 -9.51
C VAL A 282 3.54 8.52 -9.71
N ARG A 283 2.93 9.22 -10.67
CA ARG A 283 2.99 10.69 -10.71
C ARG A 283 2.24 11.24 -9.52
N ARG A 284 2.95 11.94 -8.63
CA ARG A 284 2.39 12.48 -7.40
C ARG A 284 1.61 13.78 -7.69
N PRO A 285 0.29 13.85 -7.45
CA PRO A 285 -0.48 15.08 -7.67
C PRO A 285 0.02 16.26 -6.83
N GLN A 286 0.60 16.00 -5.67
CA GLN A 286 1.19 16.98 -4.78
C GLN A 286 2.70 17.21 -5.00
N CYS A 287 3.27 16.72 -6.12
CA CYS A 287 4.68 16.91 -6.44
C CYS A 287 5.02 18.41 -6.57
N PRO A 288 6.12 18.89 -5.95
CA PRO A 288 6.55 20.29 -6.09
C PRO A 288 7.04 20.66 -7.50
N CYS A 289 7.40 19.66 -8.33
CA CYS A 289 7.90 19.90 -9.67
C CYS A 289 6.82 19.81 -10.76
N CYS A 290 5.96 18.78 -10.71
CA CYS A 290 4.98 18.52 -11.78
C CYS A 290 3.52 18.55 -11.33
N GLY A 291 3.23 18.88 -10.07
CA GLY A 291 1.90 18.87 -9.47
C GLY A 291 1.59 20.15 -8.68
N ASN A 292 0.69 20.04 -7.70
CA ASN A 292 0.33 21.12 -6.77
C ASN A 292 0.96 20.88 -5.38
N PRO A 293 2.08 21.53 -5.02
CA PRO A 293 2.68 21.40 -3.68
C PRO A 293 1.82 21.94 -2.53
N ALA A 294 0.73 22.66 -2.81
CA ALA A 294 -0.21 23.12 -1.79
C ALA A 294 -1.39 22.16 -1.57
N TRP A 295 -1.46 21.02 -2.28
CA TRP A 295 -2.62 20.12 -2.27
C TRP A 295 -3.08 19.75 -0.86
N MET A 296 -2.17 19.22 -0.04
CA MET A 296 -2.50 18.77 1.32
C MET A 296 -2.98 19.93 2.21
N ARG A 297 -2.42 21.13 2.02
CA ARG A 297 -2.84 22.34 2.73
C ARG A 297 -4.24 22.80 2.31
N GLU A 298 -4.52 22.79 1.01
CA GLU A 298 -5.84 23.12 0.47
C GLU A 298 -6.91 22.11 0.88
N GLN A 299 -6.55 20.82 0.96
CA GLN A 299 -7.42 19.75 1.43
C GLN A 299 -7.81 19.97 2.90
N ALA A 300 -6.84 20.16 3.79
CA ALA A 300 -7.09 20.38 5.21
C ALA A 300 -7.89 21.67 5.49
N ALA A 301 -7.76 22.68 4.61
CA ALA A 301 -8.52 23.92 4.70
C ALA A 301 -10.01 23.78 4.36
N ARG A 302 -10.46 22.62 3.86
CA ARG A 302 -11.86 22.34 3.49
C ARG A 302 -12.45 21.28 4.40
N ALA A 303 -13.74 21.42 4.72
CA ALA A 303 -14.47 20.37 5.42
C ALA A 303 -14.44 19.06 4.61
N PRO A 304 -14.19 17.90 5.24
CA PRO A 304 -14.29 16.60 4.56
C PRO A 304 -15.64 16.46 3.88
N ARG A 305 -15.62 16.12 2.59
CA ARG A 305 -16.84 15.89 1.81
C ARG A 305 -17.23 14.43 1.97
N LEU A 306 -18.19 14.18 2.84
CA LEU A 306 -18.80 12.87 2.97
C LEU A 306 -19.61 12.53 1.70
N ALA A 307 -19.53 11.29 1.24
CA ALA A 307 -20.13 10.85 -0.01
C ALA A 307 -21.68 10.76 0.11
N GLY A 308 -22.35 10.74 -1.05
CA GLY A 308 -23.79 10.46 -1.12
C GLY A 308 -24.11 8.97 -0.90
N ASP A 309 -25.41 8.63 -0.91
CA ASP A 309 -25.93 7.28 -0.63
C ASP A 309 -25.29 6.19 -1.52
N ALA A 310 -24.25 5.55 -1.00
CA ALA A 310 -23.70 4.33 -1.54
C ALA A 310 -24.38 3.11 -0.86
N PRO A 311 -24.72 2.05 -1.62
CA PRO A 311 -25.24 0.83 -1.04
C PRO A 311 -24.21 0.22 -0.08
N LEU A 312 -24.70 -0.17 1.11
CA LEU A 312 -23.90 -0.78 2.17
C LEU A 312 -23.85 -2.30 2.00
N ALA A 313 -22.68 -2.85 1.70
CA ALA A 313 -22.44 -4.27 1.90
C ALA A 313 -22.29 -4.54 3.41
N ARG A 314 -23.02 -5.54 3.91
CA ARG A 314 -23.01 -5.98 5.31
C ARG A 314 -22.32 -7.34 5.44
N THR A 315 -21.06 -7.41 5.02
CA THR A 315 -20.28 -8.65 4.92
C THR A 315 -19.11 -8.68 5.93
N ASP A 316 -18.18 -9.63 5.77
CA ASP A 316 -16.91 -9.64 6.50
C ASP A 316 -16.16 -8.29 6.32
N GLY A 317 -15.49 -7.82 7.37
CA GLY A 317 -14.78 -6.53 7.39
C GLY A 317 -15.61 -5.30 7.75
N GLY A 318 -16.91 -5.44 7.99
CA GLY A 318 -17.80 -4.36 8.44
C GLY A 318 -18.69 -3.77 7.34
N TYR A 319 -19.20 -2.57 7.58
CA TYR A 319 -19.95 -1.78 6.61
C TYR A 319 -19.03 -1.17 5.55
N ARG A 320 -19.04 -1.75 4.34
CA ARG A 320 -18.16 -1.38 3.21
C ARG A 320 -18.96 -1.18 1.93
N SER A 321 -18.46 -0.34 1.04
CA SER A 321 -19.03 -0.01 -0.28
C SER A 321 -18.37 -0.74 -1.45
N ALA A 322 -17.19 -1.33 -1.23
CA ALA A 322 -16.43 -2.05 -2.24
C ALA A 322 -15.98 -3.43 -1.73
N ASP A 323 -15.86 -4.36 -2.66
CA ASP A 323 -15.34 -5.70 -2.39
C ASP A 323 -13.83 -5.65 -2.06
N PRO A 324 -13.33 -6.43 -1.08
CA PRO A 324 -11.92 -6.42 -0.68
C PRO A 324 -10.96 -6.68 -1.85
N GLN A 325 -11.29 -7.58 -2.78
CA GLN A 325 -10.45 -7.88 -3.93
C GLN A 325 -10.35 -6.70 -4.89
N GLN A 326 -11.42 -5.93 -5.04
CA GLN A 326 -11.42 -4.70 -5.85
C GLN A 326 -10.55 -3.61 -5.22
N VAL A 327 -10.64 -3.44 -3.90
CA VAL A 327 -9.78 -2.51 -3.14
C VAL A 327 -8.32 -2.95 -3.28
N PHE A 328 -8.03 -4.24 -3.08
CA PHE A 328 -6.69 -4.79 -3.24
C PHE A 328 -6.14 -4.53 -4.65
N ALA A 329 -6.88 -4.88 -5.70
CA ALA A 329 -6.44 -4.69 -7.08
C ALA A 329 -6.14 -3.22 -7.41
N ARG A 330 -6.94 -2.28 -6.87
CA ARG A 330 -6.72 -0.84 -7.07
C ARG A 330 -5.41 -0.35 -6.46
N HIS A 331 -5.03 -0.86 -5.29
CA HIS A 331 -3.89 -0.36 -4.53
C HIS A 331 -2.65 -1.30 -4.51
N ALA A 332 -2.73 -2.50 -5.12
CA ALA A 332 -1.65 -3.48 -5.14
C ALA A 332 -0.34 -2.97 -5.76
N HIS A 333 -0.43 -2.00 -6.66
CA HIS A 333 0.73 -1.35 -7.28
C HIS A 333 1.59 -0.55 -6.28
N LEU A 334 1.07 -0.25 -5.09
CA LEU A 334 1.79 0.42 -4.00
C LEU A 334 2.64 -0.55 -3.16
N ILE A 335 2.54 -1.87 -3.43
CA ILE A 335 3.43 -2.88 -2.86
C ILE A 335 4.69 -2.93 -3.73
N SER A 336 5.69 -2.15 -3.37
CA SER A 336 6.99 -2.13 -4.03
C SER A 336 8.05 -1.57 -3.08
N PRO A 337 9.17 -2.27 -2.87
CA PRO A 337 10.31 -1.78 -2.09
C PRO A 337 11.16 -0.75 -2.88
N VAL A 338 10.69 -0.31 -4.05
CA VAL A 338 11.42 0.61 -4.94
C VAL A 338 10.59 1.88 -5.15
N SER A 339 9.32 1.72 -5.53
CA SER A 339 8.45 2.84 -5.91
C SER A 339 7.06 2.82 -5.27
N GLY A 340 6.90 2.06 -4.18
CA GLY A 340 5.65 1.91 -3.46
C GLY A 340 5.73 2.41 -2.02
N ALA A 341 4.57 2.50 -1.38
CA ALA A 341 4.44 2.84 0.04
C ALA A 341 4.66 1.62 0.94
N ILE A 342 4.44 0.40 0.43
CA ILE A 342 4.55 -0.85 1.17
C ILE A 342 5.72 -1.64 0.62
N ALA A 343 6.68 -1.98 1.48
CA ALA A 343 7.87 -2.72 1.11
C ALA A 343 7.59 -4.22 0.90
N TYR A 344 6.70 -4.80 1.72
CA TYR A 344 6.36 -6.21 1.65
C TYR A 344 4.93 -6.48 2.14
N LEU A 345 4.34 -7.58 1.64
CA LEU A 345 3.06 -8.11 2.10
C LEU A 345 3.03 -9.63 1.90
N HIS A 346 2.81 -10.41 2.97
CA HIS A 346 2.79 -11.87 2.93
C HIS A 346 1.92 -12.48 4.06
N PRO A 347 1.51 -13.76 3.98
CA PRO A 347 0.88 -14.44 5.11
C PRO A 347 1.77 -14.38 6.37
N MET A 348 1.19 -14.11 7.53
CA MET A 348 1.96 -13.97 8.77
C MET A 348 2.53 -15.33 9.20
N PRO A 349 3.86 -15.51 9.31
CA PRO A 349 4.45 -16.78 9.75
C PRO A 349 3.91 -17.20 11.11
N LYS A 350 3.70 -18.51 11.30
CA LYS A 350 3.15 -19.15 12.52
C LYS A 350 1.71 -18.79 12.91
N ARG A 351 1.19 -17.63 12.50
CA ARG A 351 -0.16 -17.15 12.84
C ARG A 351 -1.20 -17.41 11.76
N HIS A 352 -0.78 -17.39 10.50
CA HIS A 352 -1.64 -17.73 9.37
C HIS A 352 -1.80 -19.26 9.24
N ALA A 353 -2.96 -19.80 9.62
CA ALA A 353 -3.26 -21.23 9.48
C ALA A 353 -4.76 -21.50 9.64
N GLY A 354 -5.30 -22.45 8.87
CA GLY A 354 -6.69 -22.89 9.02
C GLY A 354 -7.68 -21.73 8.90
N LEU A 355 -8.51 -21.53 9.94
CA LEU A 355 -9.48 -20.43 10.03
C LEU A 355 -8.88 -19.10 10.49
N ARG A 356 -7.61 -19.09 10.89
CA ARG A 356 -6.87 -17.88 11.29
C ARG A 356 -6.17 -17.27 10.08
N LYS A 357 -6.88 -16.35 9.42
CA LYS A 357 -6.36 -15.61 8.26
C LYS A 357 -5.68 -14.33 8.74
N VAL A 358 -4.34 -14.35 8.76
CA VAL A 358 -3.51 -13.24 9.22
C VAL A 358 -2.44 -12.93 8.18
N TYR A 359 -2.26 -11.66 7.84
CA TYR A 359 -1.23 -11.19 6.90
C TYR A 359 -0.35 -10.14 7.56
N ALA A 360 0.93 -10.15 7.20
CA ALA A 360 1.90 -9.15 7.58
C ALA A 360 2.13 -8.19 6.41
N SER A 361 2.29 -6.91 6.71
CA SER A 361 2.73 -5.91 5.73
C SER A 361 3.63 -4.90 6.42
N GLY A 362 4.51 -4.24 5.67
CA GLY A 362 5.41 -3.26 6.27
C GLY A 362 5.75 -2.12 5.32
N PHE A 363 5.94 -0.95 5.89
CA PHE A 363 6.48 0.22 5.19
C PHE A 363 7.74 0.71 5.89
N LEU A 364 8.62 1.32 5.13
CA LEU A 364 9.91 1.80 5.62
C LEU A 364 9.77 3.20 6.23
N VAL A 365 10.45 3.44 7.34
CA VAL A 365 10.52 4.71 8.05
C VAL A 365 11.96 5.00 8.40
N CYS A 366 12.38 6.23 8.11
CA CYS A 366 13.69 6.73 8.50
C CYS A 366 13.56 7.39 9.89
N PRO A 367 14.08 6.78 10.96
CA PRO A 367 13.92 7.33 12.31
C PRO A 367 14.67 8.65 12.46
N ALA A 368 14.20 9.55 13.35
CA ALA A 368 14.87 10.82 13.60
C ALA A 368 16.30 10.67 14.12
N ALA A 369 16.54 9.65 14.97
CA ALA A 369 17.85 9.29 15.53
C ALA A 369 18.20 7.83 15.23
N VAL A 370 19.46 7.44 15.48
CA VAL A 370 19.90 6.04 15.34
C VAL A 370 19.10 5.16 16.30
N PRO A 371 18.35 4.15 15.79
CA PRO A 371 17.52 3.31 16.64
C PRO A 371 18.36 2.31 17.45
N ASP A 372 17.88 1.92 18.62
CA ASP A 372 18.48 0.87 19.47
C ASP A 372 18.37 -0.55 18.85
N SER A 373 17.65 -0.70 17.74
CA SER A 373 17.41 -1.97 17.07
C SER A 373 17.45 -1.83 15.55
N ASN A 374 17.74 -2.94 14.85
CA ASN A 374 17.75 -2.99 13.38
C ASN A 374 16.33 -3.06 12.76
N ARG A 375 15.44 -2.16 13.19
CA ARG A 375 14.05 -2.06 12.68
C ARG A 375 13.84 -0.71 12.03
N PHE A 376 13.89 -0.71 10.71
CA PHE A 376 13.59 0.45 9.84
C PHE A 376 12.22 0.34 9.20
N ASP A 377 11.51 -0.75 9.47
CA ASP A 377 10.16 -0.99 9.01
C ASP A 377 9.16 -0.87 10.16
N ARG A 378 7.96 -0.39 9.83
CA ARG A 378 6.79 -0.44 10.70
C ARG A 378 5.92 -1.61 10.24
N LEU A 379 5.90 -2.66 11.05
CA LEU A 379 5.05 -3.82 10.82
C LEU A 379 3.58 -3.47 11.08
N CYS A 380 2.74 -3.72 10.09
CA CYS A 380 1.28 -3.69 10.14
C CYS A 380 0.74 -5.12 9.94
N SER A 381 -0.51 -5.37 10.31
CA SER A 381 -1.06 -6.72 10.22
C SER A 381 -2.54 -6.73 9.87
N GLY A 382 -2.93 -7.56 8.91
CA GLY A 382 -4.33 -7.71 8.50
C GLY A 382 -4.97 -8.99 9.03
N LYS A 383 -6.29 -8.94 9.23
CA LYS A 383 -7.12 -10.06 9.71
C LYS A 383 -8.44 -10.16 8.95
N GLY A 384 -9.02 -11.35 8.91
CA GLY A 384 -10.33 -11.60 8.27
C GLY A 384 -10.78 -13.06 8.41
N ARG A 385 -11.96 -13.39 7.87
CA ARG A 385 -12.43 -14.79 7.73
C ARG A 385 -11.82 -15.46 6.51
N THR A 386 -11.46 -14.68 5.48
CA THR A 386 -10.85 -15.17 4.25
C THR A 386 -9.45 -14.59 4.03
N ASP A 387 -8.70 -15.24 3.15
CA ASP A 387 -7.39 -14.75 2.70
C ASP A 387 -7.51 -13.38 2.03
N GLU A 388 -8.53 -13.17 1.20
CA GLU A 388 -8.79 -11.92 0.49
C GLU A 388 -9.03 -10.76 1.47
N GLN A 389 -9.86 -10.97 2.49
CA GLN A 389 -10.15 -9.96 3.50
C GLN A 389 -8.91 -9.65 4.33
N ALA A 390 -8.20 -10.67 4.83
CA ALA A 390 -7.02 -10.48 5.67
C ALA A 390 -5.88 -9.80 4.91
N ARG A 391 -5.66 -10.16 3.64
CA ARG A 391 -4.67 -9.54 2.76
C ARG A 391 -4.98 -8.07 2.49
N THR A 392 -6.26 -7.76 2.23
CA THR A 392 -6.72 -6.39 1.99
C THR A 392 -6.66 -5.55 3.27
N SER A 393 -7.00 -6.13 4.41
CA SER A 393 -6.85 -5.50 5.72
C SER A 393 -5.40 -5.10 5.99
N ALA A 394 -4.43 -5.97 5.69
CA ALA A 394 -3.01 -5.67 5.88
C ALA A 394 -2.56 -4.51 4.98
N LEU A 395 -2.94 -4.56 3.69
CA LEU A 395 -2.69 -3.49 2.73
C LEU A 395 -3.24 -2.15 3.22
N CYS A 396 -4.51 -2.11 3.64
CA CYS A 396 -5.17 -0.86 4.05
C CYS A 396 -4.58 -0.30 5.34
N GLU A 397 -4.23 -1.14 6.32
CA GLU A 397 -3.56 -0.70 7.55
C GLU A 397 -2.17 -0.11 7.26
N ALA A 398 -1.38 -0.74 6.39
CA ALA A 398 -0.08 -0.18 6.02
C ALA A 398 -0.22 1.18 5.32
N LEU A 399 -1.20 1.35 4.42
CA LEU A 399 -1.46 2.64 3.76
C LEU A 399 -2.03 3.70 4.70
N GLU A 400 -2.85 3.32 5.68
CA GLU A 400 -3.32 4.20 6.76
C GLU A 400 -2.14 4.75 7.57
N ARG A 401 -1.25 3.86 8.01
CA ARG A 401 -0.10 4.22 8.83
C ARG A 401 0.93 5.02 8.04
N PHE A 402 1.19 4.65 6.79
CA PHE A 402 2.03 5.43 5.88
C PHE A 402 1.49 6.85 5.66
N SER A 403 0.19 6.99 5.42
CA SER A 403 -0.45 8.30 5.21
C SER A 403 -0.46 9.17 6.47
N SER A 404 -0.31 8.54 7.64
CA SER A 404 -0.20 9.20 8.95
C SER A 404 1.22 9.58 9.35
N VAL A 405 2.24 9.32 8.52
CA VAL A 405 3.59 9.85 8.69
C VAL A 405 3.64 11.28 8.11
N TYR A 406 4.31 12.18 8.81
CA TYR A 406 4.56 13.55 8.33
C TYR A 406 5.48 13.54 7.10
N GLN A 407 5.06 14.21 6.02
CA GLN A 407 5.80 14.27 4.75
C GLN A 407 6.33 15.68 4.43
N GLY A 408 5.93 16.71 5.18
CA GLY A 408 6.39 18.09 5.02
C GLY A 408 5.43 18.99 4.23
N ASP A 409 4.33 18.45 3.73
CA ASP A 409 3.33 19.17 2.94
C ASP A 409 1.99 19.35 3.67
N GLU A 410 1.86 18.82 4.90
CA GLU A 410 0.68 18.95 5.74
C GLU A 410 0.34 20.43 6.04
N ALA A 411 -0.93 20.69 6.34
CA ALA A 411 -1.34 22.00 6.85
C ALA A 411 -0.80 22.21 8.26
N THR A 412 0.06 23.21 8.40
CA THR A 412 0.67 23.60 9.66
C THR A 412 0.44 25.08 9.94
N VAL A 413 0.02 25.38 11.16
CA VAL A 413 -0.04 26.72 11.76
C VAL A 413 0.76 26.67 13.05
N THR A 414 1.79 27.51 13.19
CA THR A 414 2.63 27.54 14.39
C THR A 414 2.17 28.64 15.33
N GLY A 415 1.97 28.32 16.62
CA GLY A 415 1.58 29.30 17.62
C GLY A 415 1.29 28.68 18.99
N SER A 416 1.11 29.53 19.99
CA SER A 416 0.56 29.14 21.30
C SER A 416 -0.95 29.32 21.35
N LEU A 417 -1.63 28.67 22.31
CA LEU A 417 -3.08 28.87 22.51
C LEU A 417 -3.43 30.35 22.66
N ASP A 418 -2.64 31.09 23.44
CA ASP A 418 -2.87 32.52 23.69
C ASP A 418 -2.70 33.34 22.42
N SER A 419 -1.65 33.08 21.63
CA SER A 419 -1.39 33.81 20.39
C SER A 419 -2.45 33.54 19.31
N LEU A 420 -2.86 32.28 19.14
CA LEU A 420 -3.82 31.89 18.11
C LEU A 420 -5.24 32.36 18.44
N ARG A 421 -5.62 32.42 19.71
CA ARG A 421 -6.90 32.99 20.14
C ARG A 421 -6.95 34.50 20.01
N ALA A 422 -5.80 35.17 20.14
CA ALA A 422 -5.71 36.62 20.00
C ALA A 422 -5.60 37.07 18.53
N ASP A 423 -5.17 36.19 17.62
CA ASP A 423 -5.01 36.49 16.20
C ASP A 423 -6.39 36.58 15.49
N PRO A 424 -6.81 37.76 15.00
CA PRO A 424 -8.07 37.90 14.29
C PRO A 424 -8.09 37.18 12.93
N ALA A 425 -6.93 36.81 12.37
CA ALA A 425 -6.84 36.02 11.16
C ALA A 425 -7.03 34.51 11.41
N CYS A 426 -6.95 34.06 12.66
CA CYS A 426 -7.18 32.67 13.04
C CYS A 426 -8.69 32.42 13.24
N ASP A 427 -9.33 31.82 12.25
CA ASP A 427 -10.76 31.48 12.25
C ASP A 427 -11.10 30.12 12.92
N ALA A 428 -10.10 29.46 13.50
CA ALA A 428 -10.22 28.12 14.07
C ALA A 428 -9.74 28.10 15.52
N GLU A 429 -10.57 27.57 16.42
CA GLU A 429 -10.24 27.55 17.84
C GLU A 429 -9.29 26.38 18.18
N PRO A 430 -8.13 26.65 18.81
CA PRO A 430 -7.19 25.60 19.21
C PRO A 430 -7.64 24.86 20.47
N ILE A 431 -7.47 23.54 20.44
CA ILE A 431 -7.84 22.64 21.52
C ILE A 431 -6.64 22.41 22.44
N HIS A 432 -6.85 22.54 23.74
CA HIS A 432 -5.80 22.29 24.72
C HIS A 432 -5.27 20.85 24.60
N VAL A 433 -3.94 20.66 24.56
CA VAL A 433 -3.29 19.36 24.35
C VAL A 433 -3.82 18.28 25.30
N ASN A 434 -3.89 18.58 26.61
CA ASN A 434 -4.37 17.61 27.59
C ASN A 434 -5.89 17.32 27.54
N ALA A 435 -6.68 18.12 26.80
CA ALA A 435 -8.07 17.76 26.52
C ALA A 435 -8.17 16.57 25.54
N LEU A 436 -7.10 16.31 24.78
CA LEU A 436 -6.96 15.17 23.87
C LEU A 436 -6.23 13.99 24.52
N GLN A 437 -5.17 14.28 25.28
CA GLN A 437 -4.31 13.24 25.86
C GLN A 437 -4.78 12.73 27.23
N GLN A 438 -5.50 13.54 28.00
CA GLN A 438 -6.16 13.13 29.25
C GLN A 438 -5.22 12.48 30.30
N PHE A 439 -4.01 13.02 30.50
CA PHE A 439 -3.20 12.68 31.67
C PHE A 439 -3.73 13.37 32.92
N SER A 440 -3.67 12.68 34.07
CA SER A 440 -4.07 13.25 35.36
C SER A 440 -2.98 14.16 35.94
N GLU A 441 -3.36 15.03 36.88
CA GLU A 441 -2.39 15.84 37.65
C GLU A 441 -1.37 14.96 38.37
N ARG A 442 -1.83 13.84 38.95
CA ARG A 442 -0.97 12.87 39.62
C ARG A 442 0.04 12.24 38.66
N GLN A 443 -0.36 11.94 37.42
CA GLN A 443 0.56 11.41 36.41
C GLN A 443 1.61 12.45 36.01
N PHE A 444 1.25 13.72 35.89
CA PHE A 444 2.22 14.78 35.62
C PHE A 444 3.19 14.98 36.80
N ASP A 445 2.71 14.95 38.03
CA ASP A 445 3.56 15.09 39.22
C ASP A 445 4.51 13.90 39.39
N ALA A 446 4.07 12.69 39.01
CA ALA A 446 4.87 11.46 39.05
C ALA A 446 5.61 11.15 37.73
N ARG A 447 5.68 12.11 36.80
CA ARG A 447 6.18 11.92 35.43
C ARG A 447 7.51 11.17 35.37
N ASP A 448 8.52 11.65 36.09
CA ASP A 448 9.87 11.10 35.98
C ASP A 448 9.95 9.67 36.51
N ALA A 449 9.19 9.37 37.57
CA ALA A 449 9.07 8.02 38.10
C ALA A 449 8.34 7.09 37.12
N ILE A 450 7.24 7.53 36.49
CA ILE A 450 6.51 6.75 35.48
C ILE A 450 7.39 6.50 34.25
N ASN A 451 8.05 7.53 33.75
CA ASN A 451 8.88 7.45 32.55
C ASN A 451 10.12 6.57 32.75
N ALA A 452 10.65 6.49 33.98
CA ALA A 452 11.74 5.58 34.31
C ALA A 452 11.36 4.09 34.20
N LEU A 453 10.07 3.76 34.29
CA LEU A 453 9.56 2.38 34.23
C LEU A 453 9.38 1.86 32.80
N THR A 454 9.46 2.72 31.78
CA THR A 454 9.18 2.30 30.40
C THR A 454 9.98 3.08 29.35
N ARG A 455 10.49 2.35 28.36
CA ARG A 455 11.09 2.94 27.16
C ARG A 455 10.06 3.24 26.07
N ASP A 456 8.83 2.78 26.23
CA ASP A 456 7.76 2.99 25.27
C ASP A 456 7.19 4.40 25.43
N VAL A 457 7.51 5.29 24.49
CA VAL A 457 7.03 6.68 24.47
C VAL A 457 5.51 6.81 24.55
N ARG A 458 4.75 5.79 24.12
CA ARG A 458 3.28 5.76 24.20
C ARG A 458 2.77 5.66 25.64
N LYS A 459 3.60 5.11 26.52
CA LYS A 459 3.34 4.87 27.95
C LYS A 459 3.97 5.96 28.83
N GLN A 460 4.77 6.85 28.24
CA GLN A 460 5.40 7.97 28.95
C GLN A 460 4.44 9.17 29.07
N VAL A 461 4.59 9.90 30.17
CA VAL A 461 3.89 11.16 30.42
C VAL A 461 4.71 12.30 29.80
N PRO A 462 4.13 13.12 28.90
CA PRO A 462 4.83 14.28 28.34
C PRO A 462 5.01 15.40 29.38
N PRO A 463 5.85 16.41 29.13
CA PRO A 463 5.85 17.63 29.94
C PRO A 463 4.47 18.28 29.99
N ARG A 464 4.18 19.03 31.06
CA ARG A 464 2.92 19.79 31.18
C ARG A 464 2.86 20.87 30.09
N PHE A 465 1.82 20.81 29.25
CA PHE A 465 1.55 21.84 28.25
C PHE A 465 0.89 23.06 28.88
N THR A 466 1.33 24.26 28.49
CA THR A 466 0.79 25.55 28.92
C THR A 466 0.20 26.33 27.74
N SER A 467 -0.66 27.33 28.02
CA SER A 467 -1.26 28.16 26.97
C SER A 467 -0.26 29.02 26.18
N ARG A 468 0.98 29.11 26.67
CA ARG A 468 2.08 29.89 26.08
C ARG A 468 3.05 29.05 25.26
N ASP A 469 2.97 27.73 25.36
CA ASP A 469 3.85 26.84 24.60
C ASP A 469 3.52 26.96 23.11
N VAL A 470 4.55 27.25 22.31
CA VAL A 470 4.42 27.40 20.86
C VAL A 470 4.62 26.04 20.22
N ILE A 471 3.58 25.53 19.57
CA ILE A 471 3.62 24.25 18.85
C ILE A 471 3.03 24.40 17.45
N ASP A 472 3.20 23.36 16.66
CA ASP A 472 2.57 23.23 15.35
C ASP A 472 1.16 22.62 15.49
N TRP A 473 0.22 23.23 14.79
CA TRP A 473 -1.19 22.86 14.76
C TRP A 473 -1.63 22.49 13.36
N THR A 474 -2.59 21.59 13.25
CA THR A 474 -3.24 21.24 11.98
C THR A 474 -4.77 21.40 12.10
N PRO A 475 -5.47 21.79 11.02
CA PRO A 475 -6.93 21.88 11.01
C PRO A 475 -7.61 20.52 11.22
N ALA A 476 -8.67 20.53 12.02
CA ALA A 476 -9.63 19.44 12.15
C ALA A 476 -11.06 19.97 12.02
N TRP A 477 -12.00 19.15 11.58
CA TRP A 477 -13.37 19.56 11.32
C TRP A 477 -14.37 18.85 12.22
N SER A 478 -15.18 19.61 12.96
CA SER A 478 -16.26 19.06 13.78
C SER A 478 -17.41 18.57 12.90
N LEU A 479 -17.77 17.30 13.02
CA LEU A 479 -18.97 16.73 12.42
C LEU A 479 -20.25 17.09 13.20
N VAL A 480 -20.13 17.57 14.44
CA VAL A 480 -21.28 17.94 15.27
C VAL A 480 -21.79 19.34 14.92
N ASN A 481 -20.89 20.30 14.72
CA ASN A 481 -21.26 21.70 14.50
C ASN A 481 -20.68 22.33 13.21
N GLY A 482 -19.93 21.56 12.41
CA GLY A 482 -19.36 21.99 11.13
C GLY A 482 -18.20 22.98 11.25
N ARG A 483 -17.72 23.30 12.45
CA ARG A 483 -16.65 24.30 12.66
C ARG A 483 -15.27 23.67 12.54
N ARG A 484 -14.34 24.49 12.05
CA ARG A 484 -12.91 24.20 12.04
C ARG A 484 -12.32 24.39 13.44
N ARG A 485 -11.46 23.47 13.85
CA ARG A 485 -10.67 23.49 15.09
C ARG A 485 -9.20 23.31 14.75
N LEU A 486 -8.32 23.67 15.68
CA LEU A 486 -6.90 23.37 15.58
C LEU A 486 -6.54 22.30 16.60
N VAL A 487 -5.88 21.23 16.14
CA VAL A 487 -5.33 20.15 16.97
C VAL A 487 -3.82 20.08 16.78
N PRO A 488 -3.03 19.63 17.77
CA PRO A 488 -1.58 19.55 17.63
C PRO A 488 -1.18 18.67 16.44
N LEU A 489 -0.26 19.15 15.60
CA LEU A 489 0.23 18.41 14.43
C LEU A 489 0.84 17.06 14.86
N SER A 490 1.65 17.07 15.92
CA SER A 490 2.30 15.87 16.48
C SER A 490 1.34 14.91 17.16
N TYR A 491 0.12 15.33 17.51
CA TYR A 491 -0.95 14.41 17.92
C TYR A 491 -1.41 13.57 16.72
N CYS A 492 -1.47 14.20 15.54
CA CYS A 492 -2.05 13.61 14.34
C CYS A 492 -1.04 12.86 13.46
N TYR A 493 0.18 13.37 13.31
CA TYR A 493 1.17 12.78 12.40
C TYR A 493 2.36 12.22 13.18
N ALA A 494 2.86 11.07 12.76
CA ALA A 494 4.09 10.48 13.29
C ALA A 494 5.31 11.13 12.63
N GLU A 495 6.45 11.06 13.30
CA GLU A 495 7.74 11.56 12.79
C GLU A 495 7.73 13.06 12.41
N THR A 496 6.86 13.85 13.06
CA THR A 496 6.88 15.31 12.93
C THR A 496 8.21 15.85 13.47
N PRO A 497 8.80 16.87 12.82
CA PRO A 497 10.01 17.51 13.34
C PRO A 497 9.73 18.16 14.70
N ASP A 498 10.76 18.22 15.56
CA ASP A 498 10.68 19.01 16.79
C ASP A 498 10.51 20.49 16.41
N SER A 499 9.46 21.14 16.91
CA SER A 499 9.35 22.58 16.80
C SER A 499 10.53 23.19 17.56
N ALA A 500 11.36 24.01 16.90
CA ALA A 500 12.62 24.56 17.45
C ALA A 500 12.47 25.37 18.76
N GLN A 501 11.26 25.54 19.27
CA GLN A 501 10.91 26.40 20.42
C GLN A 501 10.15 25.68 21.56
N ALA A 502 9.83 24.38 21.46
CA ALA A 502 9.11 23.67 22.53
C ALA A 502 9.59 22.24 22.76
N THR A 503 9.61 21.83 24.04
CA THR A 503 9.71 20.41 24.44
C THR A 503 8.51 19.65 23.88
N ALA A 504 8.69 18.39 23.48
CA ALA A 504 7.64 17.50 22.96
C ALA A 504 6.51 17.26 23.99
N ALA A 505 5.63 18.25 24.14
CA ALA A 505 4.51 18.27 25.08
C ALA A 505 3.31 17.45 24.59
N CYS A 506 3.40 16.89 23.39
CA CYS A 506 2.38 16.04 22.79
C CYS A 506 3.01 14.77 22.23
N VAL A 507 2.29 13.66 22.36
CA VAL A 507 2.67 12.31 21.94
C VAL A 507 1.73 11.91 20.82
N HIS A 508 2.29 11.42 19.71
CA HIS A 508 1.51 10.91 18.59
C HIS A 508 0.50 9.85 19.03
N ASN A 509 -0.74 10.04 18.59
CA ASN A 509 -1.84 9.16 18.92
C ASN A 509 -2.42 8.56 17.62
N PRO A 510 -2.19 7.27 17.34
CA PRO A 510 -2.77 6.61 16.18
C PRO A 510 -4.25 6.24 16.38
N ASN A 511 -4.80 6.33 17.59
CA ASN A 511 -6.20 5.98 17.86
C ASN A 511 -7.16 6.83 17.03
N GLY A 512 -8.13 6.16 16.42
CA GLY A 512 -9.09 6.77 15.49
C GLY A 512 -8.53 7.01 14.10
N CYS A 513 -7.29 6.62 13.79
CA CYS A 513 -6.82 6.54 12.41
C CYS A 513 -7.48 5.35 11.73
N ALA A 514 -7.97 5.55 10.51
CA ALA A 514 -8.62 4.51 9.75
C ALA A 514 -8.54 4.78 8.26
N ALA A 515 -8.51 3.71 7.48
CA ALA A 515 -8.64 3.74 6.04
C ALA A 515 -9.98 3.16 5.54
N GLY A 516 -10.41 3.62 4.38
CA GLY A 516 -11.63 3.16 3.71
C GLY A 516 -11.62 3.47 2.22
N SER A 517 -12.57 2.88 1.50
CA SER A 517 -12.79 3.18 0.07
C SER A 517 -13.36 4.57 -0.15
N SER A 518 -13.87 5.19 0.93
CA SER A 518 -14.36 6.57 0.99
C SER A 518 -14.01 7.20 2.35
N LEU A 519 -14.13 8.53 2.44
CA LEU A 519 -13.98 9.26 3.71
C LEU A 519 -14.99 8.81 4.76
N ASP A 520 -16.22 8.48 4.36
CA ASP A 520 -17.29 8.01 5.24
C ASP A 520 -16.93 6.68 5.90
N GLU A 521 -16.38 5.74 5.12
CA GLU A 521 -15.94 4.44 5.64
C GLU A 521 -14.78 4.60 6.62
N ALA A 522 -13.79 5.42 6.24
CA ALA A 522 -12.64 5.72 7.07
C ALA A 522 -13.09 6.40 8.38
N THR A 523 -14.01 7.37 8.29
CA THR A 523 -14.54 8.08 9.46
C THR A 523 -15.34 7.15 10.37
N LEU A 524 -16.26 6.34 9.82
CA LEU A 524 -17.01 5.37 10.61
C LEU A 524 -16.06 4.39 11.32
N GLN A 525 -15.08 3.84 10.60
CA GLN A 525 -14.13 2.90 11.17
C GLN A 525 -13.28 3.54 12.28
N GLY A 526 -12.84 4.79 12.09
CA GLY A 526 -12.11 5.54 13.12
C GLY A 526 -12.97 5.83 14.35
N MET A 527 -14.25 6.17 14.17
CA MET A 527 -15.20 6.34 15.28
C MET A 527 -15.43 5.06 16.07
N LEU A 528 -15.66 3.94 15.37
CA LEU A 528 -15.85 2.64 16.01
C LEU A 528 -14.60 2.22 16.79
N GLU A 529 -13.40 2.51 16.27
CA GLU A 529 -12.16 2.28 17.01
C GLU A 529 -12.12 3.13 18.30
N LEU A 530 -12.46 4.42 18.25
CA LEU A 530 -12.48 5.27 19.45
C LEU A 530 -13.47 4.74 20.50
N ILE A 531 -14.67 4.32 20.09
CA ILE A 531 -15.69 3.74 20.98
C ILE A 531 -15.18 2.42 21.59
N GLU A 532 -14.53 1.58 20.77
CA GLU A 532 -13.89 0.35 21.22
C GLU A 532 -12.87 0.64 22.33
N ARG A 533 -11.97 1.59 22.10
CA ARG A 533 -10.90 1.94 23.05
C ARG A 533 -11.44 2.57 24.32
N ASP A 534 -12.51 3.35 24.23
CA ASP A 534 -13.20 3.93 25.39
C ASP A 534 -13.77 2.83 26.29
N ALA A 535 -14.54 1.91 25.72
CA ALA A 535 -15.13 0.79 26.45
C ALA A 535 -14.07 -0.15 27.04
N VAL A 536 -13.02 -0.47 26.27
CA VAL A 536 -11.90 -1.31 26.73
C VAL A 536 -11.19 -0.66 27.92
N ALA A 537 -10.90 0.65 27.85
CA ALA A 537 -10.26 1.36 28.96
C ALA A 537 -11.13 1.32 30.22
N ILE A 538 -12.42 1.60 30.08
CA ILE A 538 -13.38 1.60 31.19
C ILE A 538 -13.45 0.21 31.84
N TRP A 539 -13.58 -0.85 31.06
CA TRP A 539 -13.61 -2.24 31.55
C TRP A 539 -12.29 -2.65 32.22
N TRP A 540 -11.17 -2.45 31.52
CA TRP A 540 -9.85 -2.94 31.92
C TRP A 540 -9.32 -2.26 33.19
N TYR A 541 -9.36 -0.93 33.25
CA TYR A 541 -8.80 -0.20 34.37
C TYR A 541 -9.67 -0.29 35.63
N ASN A 542 -10.99 -0.47 35.48
CA ASN A 542 -11.87 -0.68 36.62
C ASN A 542 -12.01 -2.17 37.03
N ARG A 543 -11.46 -3.10 36.26
CA ARG A 543 -11.53 -4.57 36.47
C ARG A 543 -12.97 -5.05 36.68
N ILE A 544 -13.88 -4.61 35.81
CA ILE A 544 -15.32 -4.85 35.97
C ILE A 544 -15.71 -6.20 35.38
N ALA A 545 -16.36 -7.06 36.18
CA ALA A 545 -16.93 -8.30 35.68
C ALA A 545 -18.11 -8.02 34.74
N ARG A 546 -18.15 -8.67 33.58
CA ARG A 546 -19.12 -8.43 32.51
C ARG A 546 -19.78 -9.73 32.02
N PRO A 547 -21.01 -9.68 31.49
CA PRO A 547 -21.70 -10.87 31.02
C PRO A 547 -20.93 -11.50 29.85
N GLY A 548 -20.92 -12.83 29.81
CA GLY A 548 -20.42 -13.57 28.66
C GLY A 548 -21.37 -13.44 27.46
N ILE A 549 -20.83 -13.57 26.26
CA ILE A 549 -21.58 -13.66 25.02
C ILE A 549 -21.75 -15.14 24.67
N ASP A 550 -22.99 -15.55 24.42
CA ASP A 550 -23.29 -16.88 23.89
C ASP A 550 -23.00 -16.91 22.39
N LEU A 551 -21.81 -17.43 22.03
CA LEU A 551 -21.36 -17.51 20.63
C LEU A 551 -22.27 -18.41 19.79
N ALA A 552 -22.83 -19.48 20.37
CA ALA A 552 -23.70 -20.41 19.65
C ALA A 552 -25.05 -19.77 19.29
N ALA A 553 -25.54 -18.84 20.11
CA ALA A 553 -26.80 -18.11 19.84
C ALA A 553 -26.75 -17.24 18.57
N PHE A 554 -25.57 -17.01 17.98
CA PHE A 554 -25.44 -16.30 16.70
C PHE A 554 -25.75 -17.18 15.50
N ASP A 555 -25.73 -18.51 15.61
CA ASP A 555 -25.90 -19.42 14.47
C ASP A 555 -24.96 -19.05 13.29
N ASP A 556 -23.68 -18.75 13.61
CA ASP A 556 -22.64 -18.43 12.62
C ASP A 556 -21.68 -19.63 12.50
N PRO A 557 -21.65 -20.33 11.36
CA PRO A 557 -20.77 -21.49 11.17
C PRO A 557 -19.29 -21.17 11.39
N TYR A 558 -18.87 -19.93 11.20
CA TYR A 558 -17.49 -19.53 11.48
C TYR A 558 -17.18 -19.47 12.98
N PHE A 559 -18.12 -19.01 13.81
CA PHE A 559 -17.90 -18.95 15.25
C PHE A 559 -17.78 -20.37 15.83
N ASP A 560 -18.69 -21.27 15.44
CA ASP A 560 -18.65 -22.66 15.90
C ASP A 560 -17.38 -23.38 15.46
N ALA A 561 -16.98 -23.20 14.20
CA ALA A 561 -15.77 -23.82 13.67
C ALA A 561 -14.50 -23.26 14.35
N LEU A 562 -14.46 -21.97 14.67
CA LEU A 562 -13.34 -21.35 15.37
C LEU A 562 -13.23 -21.85 16.82
N VAL A 563 -14.35 -21.93 17.55
CA VAL A 563 -14.39 -22.50 18.91
C VAL A 563 -13.88 -23.94 18.90
N HIS A 564 -14.31 -24.74 17.93
CA HIS A 564 -13.84 -26.11 17.76
C HIS A 564 -12.33 -26.16 17.45
N GLU A 565 -11.84 -25.33 16.52
CA GLU A 565 -10.42 -25.27 16.15
C GLU A 565 -9.54 -24.92 17.37
N TYR A 566 -9.93 -23.94 18.19
CA TYR A 566 -9.22 -23.60 19.43
C TYR A 566 -9.17 -24.78 20.42
N ALA A 567 -10.28 -25.51 20.57
CA ALA A 567 -10.32 -26.69 21.43
C ALA A 567 -9.34 -27.78 20.96
N THR A 568 -9.12 -27.95 19.65
CA THR A 568 -8.12 -28.90 19.13
C THR A 568 -6.67 -28.54 19.51
N PHE A 569 -6.40 -27.26 19.80
CA PHE A 569 -5.11 -26.79 20.29
C PHE A 569 -4.98 -26.85 21.82
N GLY A 570 -6.04 -27.27 22.53
CA GLY A 570 -6.13 -27.18 23.98
C GLY A 570 -6.46 -25.78 24.50
N TRP A 571 -6.89 -24.85 23.63
CA TRP A 571 -7.28 -23.49 24.02
C TRP A 571 -8.79 -23.39 24.23
N ARG A 572 -9.19 -22.52 25.15
CA ARG A 572 -10.57 -22.09 25.36
C ARG A 572 -10.73 -20.69 24.79
N VAL A 573 -11.86 -20.41 24.15
CA VAL A 573 -12.19 -19.07 23.65
C VAL A 573 -13.59 -18.66 24.12
N TRP A 574 -13.75 -17.40 24.52
CA TRP A 574 -15.02 -16.81 24.93
C TRP A 574 -15.03 -15.32 24.62
N ALA A 575 -16.18 -14.67 24.79
CA ALA A 575 -16.31 -13.23 24.61
C ALA A 575 -17.17 -12.60 25.72
N LEU A 576 -16.93 -11.33 26.02
CA LEU A 576 -17.65 -10.53 27.00
C LEU A 576 -18.25 -9.28 26.34
N ASP A 577 -19.44 -8.89 26.78
CA ASP A 577 -20.07 -7.63 26.38
C ASP A 577 -19.64 -6.48 27.30
N ILE A 578 -18.83 -5.57 26.76
CA ILE A 578 -18.31 -4.37 27.42
C ILE A 578 -18.98 -3.09 26.91
N THR A 579 -20.14 -3.17 26.25
CA THR A 579 -20.89 -2.04 25.71
C THR A 579 -21.19 -0.99 26.79
N THR A 580 -20.83 0.27 26.52
CA THR A 580 -20.97 1.41 27.45
C THR A 580 -22.22 2.27 27.13
N ASP A 581 -22.28 3.48 27.70
CA ASP A 581 -23.36 4.47 27.55
C ASP A 581 -23.57 4.97 26.13
N LEU A 582 -22.58 4.81 25.24
CA LEU A 582 -22.73 5.12 23.80
C LEU A 582 -23.60 4.07 23.07
N ALA A 583 -23.90 2.95 23.73
CA ALA A 583 -24.80 1.89 23.29
C ALA A 583 -24.42 1.24 21.95
N VAL A 584 -23.14 1.29 21.56
CA VAL A 584 -22.63 0.59 20.37
C VAL A 584 -22.01 -0.74 20.82
N PRO A 585 -22.47 -1.88 20.28
CA PRO A 585 -21.95 -3.20 20.66
C PRO A 585 -20.43 -3.24 20.64
N THR A 586 -19.85 -3.48 21.81
CA THR A 586 -18.40 -3.55 21.99
C THR A 586 -18.03 -4.81 22.76
N VAL A 587 -17.13 -5.58 22.16
CA VAL A 587 -16.82 -6.94 22.56
C VAL A 587 -15.34 -7.07 22.88
N VAL A 588 -15.03 -7.77 23.97
CA VAL A 588 -13.70 -8.35 24.18
C VAL A 588 -13.80 -9.86 24.01
N ALA A 589 -13.01 -10.41 23.10
CA ALA A 589 -12.82 -11.84 22.97
C ALA A 589 -11.51 -12.23 23.66
N LEU A 590 -11.52 -13.33 24.39
CA LEU A 590 -10.35 -13.87 25.07
C LEU A 590 -10.18 -15.32 24.69
N ALA A 591 -8.92 -15.73 24.57
CA ALA A 591 -8.55 -17.13 24.51
C ALA A 591 -7.48 -17.44 25.55
N GLU A 592 -7.57 -18.60 26.17
CA GLU A 592 -6.64 -19.08 27.20
C GLU A 592 -6.19 -20.50 26.90
N ASN A 593 -4.91 -20.79 27.08
CA ASN A 593 -4.42 -22.14 27.24
C ASN A 593 -4.39 -22.51 28.73
N PRO A 594 -5.28 -23.39 29.22
CA PRO A 594 -5.34 -23.73 30.64
C PRO A 594 -4.11 -24.48 31.16
N GLN A 595 -3.27 -25.05 30.29
CA GLN A 595 -2.10 -25.82 30.69
C GLN A 595 -0.95 -24.93 31.14
N ASP A 596 -0.75 -23.78 30.48
CA ASP A 596 0.37 -22.86 30.74
C ASP A 596 -0.08 -21.43 31.14
N GLY A 597 -1.39 -21.17 31.10
CA GLY A 597 -2.00 -19.90 31.49
C GLY A 597 -1.71 -18.75 30.51
N ARG A 598 -1.34 -19.05 29.25
CA ARG A 598 -1.19 -18.03 28.21
C ARG A 598 -2.55 -17.50 27.75
N PHE A 599 -2.60 -16.21 27.46
CA PHE A 599 -3.77 -15.55 26.89
C PHE A 599 -3.52 -14.96 25.50
N SER A 600 -4.57 -14.92 24.70
CA SER A 600 -4.73 -14.01 23.57
C SER A 600 -6.01 -13.20 23.78
N ILE A 601 -6.02 -11.94 23.36
CA ILE A 601 -7.14 -11.01 23.56
C ILE A 601 -7.40 -10.25 22.27
N GLY A 602 -8.66 -9.96 21.99
CA GLY A 602 -9.07 -9.23 20.80
C GLY A 602 -10.30 -8.37 21.07
N PHE A 603 -10.44 -7.30 20.31
CA PHE A 603 -11.51 -6.33 20.50
C PHE A 603 -12.32 -6.12 19.23
N GLY A 604 -13.57 -5.75 19.41
CA GLY A 604 -14.43 -5.44 18.29
C GLY A 604 -15.57 -4.52 18.69
N CYS A 605 -15.68 -3.39 18.01
CA CYS A 605 -16.82 -2.49 18.09
C CYS A 605 -17.51 -2.36 16.73
N HIS A 606 -18.83 -2.48 16.71
CA HIS A 606 -19.64 -2.25 15.51
C HIS A 606 -21.12 -2.08 15.87
N LEU A 607 -21.88 -1.31 15.08
CA LEU A 607 -23.33 -1.16 15.26
C LEU A 607 -24.11 -2.48 15.04
N ASP A 608 -23.52 -3.41 14.30
CA ASP A 608 -23.99 -4.78 14.16
C ASP A 608 -23.19 -5.67 15.11
N GLY A 609 -23.87 -6.20 16.12
CA GLY A 609 -23.25 -7.03 17.15
C GLY A 609 -22.57 -8.30 16.62
N ARG A 610 -23.07 -8.90 15.52
CA ARG A 610 -22.40 -10.06 14.90
C ARG A 610 -21.03 -9.67 14.36
N ILE A 611 -20.95 -8.50 13.72
CA ILE A 611 -19.69 -7.96 13.22
C ILE A 611 -18.76 -7.58 14.38
N ALA A 612 -19.30 -7.01 15.48
CA ALA A 612 -18.49 -6.70 16.67
C ALA A 612 -17.84 -7.97 17.25
N VAL A 613 -18.60 -9.06 17.43
CA VAL A 613 -18.07 -10.37 17.87
C VAL A 613 -17.04 -10.92 16.89
N GLN A 614 -17.33 -10.89 15.59
CA GLN A 614 -16.42 -11.38 14.55
C GLN A 614 -15.07 -10.63 14.56
N ARG A 615 -15.09 -9.30 14.71
CA ARG A 615 -13.89 -8.48 14.79
C ARG A 615 -13.05 -8.84 16.02
N ALA A 616 -13.68 -9.02 17.17
CA ALA A 616 -13.00 -9.43 18.39
C ALA A 616 -12.34 -10.81 18.22
N LEU A 617 -13.06 -11.81 17.70
CA LEU A 617 -12.53 -13.16 17.45
C LEU A 617 -11.38 -13.17 16.43
N THR A 618 -11.50 -12.41 15.35
CA THR A 618 -10.43 -12.31 14.34
C THR A 618 -9.20 -11.57 14.87
N GLU A 619 -9.35 -10.67 15.86
CA GLU A 619 -8.22 -10.03 16.53
C GLU A 619 -7.48 -10.98 17.48
N VAL A 620 -8.21 -11.85 18.20
CA VAL A 620 -7.59 -12.94 18.97
C VAL A 620 -6.70 -13.79 18.06
N ASN A 621 -7.17 -14.12 16.84
CA ASN A 621 -6.41 -14.88 15.86
C ASN A 621 -5.12 -14.17 15.39
N GLN A 622 -5.17 -12.84 15.28
CA GLN A 622 -4.04 -12.02 14.85
C GLN A 622 -2.88 -12.04 15.86
N LEU A 623 -3.21 -12.16 17.16
CA LEU A 623 -2.24 -12.15 18.25
C LEU A 623 -1.86 -13.55 18.74
N LEU A 624 -2.69 -14.57 18.46
CA LEU A 624 -2.45 -15.93 18.92
C LEU A 624 -1.20 -16.53 18.25
N ASP A 625 -0.25 -16.93 19.10
CA ASP A 625 0.88 -17.77 18.74
C ASP A 625 0.81 -19.07 19.54
N ILE A 626 0.48 -20.19 18.86
CA ILE A 626 0.40 -21.51 19.51
C ILE A 626 1.76 -21.89 20.10
N ALA A 627 2.87 -21.56 19.42
CA ALA A 627 4.21 -22.06 19.71
C ALA A 627 4.91 -21.37 20.88
N ALA A 628 4.27 -20.37 21.52
CA ALA A 628 4.71 -19.70 22.76
C ALA A 628 5.86 -18.70 22.64
N ASP A 629 6.15 -18.17 21.45
CA ASP A 629 7.18 -17.13 21.29
C ASP A 629 6.65 -15.71 21.58
N ALA A 630 5.33 -15.54 21.67
CA ALA A 630 4.71 -14.23 21.88
C ALA A 630 4.62 -13.86 23.37
N PRO A 631 4.93 -12.60 23.74
CA PRO A 631 4.74 -12.11 25.10
C PRO A 631 3.26 -12.12 25.47
N HIS A 632 2.99 -12.21 26.76
CA HIS A 632 1.64 -12.11 27.29
C HIS A 632 1.01 -10.75 26.93
N PRO A 633 -0.31 -10.64 26.70
CA PRO A 633 -0.91 -9.36 26.31
C PRO A 633 -0.87 -8.28 27.40
N TRP A 634 -0.41 -8.60 28.60
CA TRP A 634 -0.20 -7.70 29.73
C TRP A 634 0.85 -8.30 30.66
N ASP A 635 1.40 -7.48 31.55
CA ASP A 635 2.30 -7.96 32.60
C ASP A 635 1.50 -8.76 33.64
N ARG A 636 1.76 -10.07 33.71
CA ARG A 636 1.06 -11.01 34.61
C ARG A 636 1.30 -10.70 36.08
N ASP A 637 2.49 -10.21 36.43
CA ASP A 637 2.88 -9.98 37.82
C ASP A 637 2.21 -8.71 38.36
N THR A 638 1.88 -7.77 37.48
CA THR A 638 1.12 -6.56 37.84
C THR A 638 -0.39 -6.77 37.92
N LEU A 639 -0.93 -7.80 37.25
CA LEU A 639 -2.36 -8.05 37.22
C LEU A 639 -2.83 -8.78 38.48
N SER A 640 -3.20 -8.01 39.50
CA SER A 640 -3.65 -8.52 40.80
C SER A 640 -4.89 -9.42 40.82
N SER A 641 -5.74 -9.40 39.78
CA SER A 641 -6.93 -10.27 39.69
C SER A 641 -7.32 -10.51 38.23
N THR A 642 -7.66 -11.75 37.89
CA THR A 642 -8.10 -12.17 36.55
C THR A 642 -9.60 -12.43 36.45
N GLY A 643 -10.37 -12.34 37.54
CA GLY A 643 -11.78 -12.74 37.56
C GLY A 643 -12.65 -12.00 36.53
N PHE A 644 -12.33 -10.73 36.27
CA PHE A 644 -13.04 -9.89 35.29
C PHE A 644 -12.76 -10.26 33.82
N LEU A 645 -11.77 -11.12 33.57
CA LEU A 645 -11.46 -11.66 32.26
C LEU A 645 -12.41 -12.79 31.84
N TYR A 646 -13.19 -13.33 32.78
CA TYR A 646 -14.14 -14.42 32.55
C TYR A 646 -15.59 -13.91 32.60
N PRO A 647 -16.54 -14.63 31.99
CA PRO A 647 -17.96 -14.31 32.11
C PRO A 647 -18.40 -14.19 33.57
N ALA A 648 -19.04 -13.07 33.92
CA ALA A 648 -19.51 -12.82 35.27
C ALA A 648 -20.57 -13.86 35.69
N ALA A 649 -20.33 -14.54 36.80
CA ALA A 649 -21.28 -15.48 37.38
C ALA A 649 -22.59 -14.75 37.77
N GLY A 650 -23.73 -15.33 37.42
CA GLY A 650 -25.05 -14.79 37.77
C GLY A 650 -25.57 -13.66 36.88
N MET A 651 -24.82 -13.22 35.87
CA MET A 651 -25.34 -12.34 34.83
C MET A 651 -25.87 -13.16 33.64
N PRO A 652 -27.02 -12.80 33.04
CA PRO A 652 -27.49 -13.48 31.83
C PRO A 652 -26.50 -13.30 30.68
N ALA A 653 -26.33 -14.35 29.87
CA ALA A 653 -25.49 -14.27 28.69
C ALA A 653 -26.07 -13.28 27.67
N THR A 654 -25.19 -12.54 27.02
CA THR A 654 -25.53 -11.67 25.90
C THR A 654 -25.73 -12.52 24.65
N THR A 655 -26.84 -12.27 23.95
CA THR A 655 -27.22 -12.96 22.70
C THR A 655 -27.45 -11.91 21.60
N PRO A 656 -27.60 -12.30 20.33
CA PRO A 656 -27.87 -11.32 19.26
C PRO A 656 -29.08 -10.42 19.49
N SER A 657 -30.10 -10.91 20.20
CA SER A 657 -31.31 -10.14 20.53
C SER A 657 -31.13 -9.14 21.67
N THR A 658 -29.99 -9.18 22.38
CA THR A 658 -29.66 -8.21 23.43
C THR A 658 -29.38 -6.84 22.85
N TRP A 659 -28.78 -6.79 21.64
CA TRP A 659 -28.46 -5.55 20.97
C TRP A 659 -29.57 -5.16 20.00
N GLN A 660 -29.93 -3.87 20.01
CA GLN A 660 -30.83 -3.34 18.98
C GLN A 660 -30.09 -3.31 17.64
N ARG A 661 -30.73 -3.85 16.61
CA ARG A 661 -30.18 -3.78 15.26
C ARG A 661 -30.29 -2.35 14.76
N ALA A 662 -29.16 -1.71 14.46
CA ALA A 662 -29.17 -0.42 13.78
C ALA A 662 -29.80 -0.57 12.38
N ASP A 663 -30.75 0.30 12.04
CA ASP A 663 -31.32 0.35 10.69
C ASP A 663 -30.38 1.13 9.76
N ALA A 664 -29.36 0.44 9.27
CA ALA A 664 -28.31 1.03 8.43
C ALA A 664 -28.75 1.15 6.96
N ALA A 665 -29.60 2.13 6.63
CA ALA A 665 -30.07 2.35 5.26
C ALA A 665 -28.93 2.78 4.31
N SER A 666 -28.00 3.61 4.78
CA SER A 666 -26.82 4.06 4.04
C SER A 666 -25.67 4.39 4.99
N LEU A 667 -24.45 4.48 4.45
CA LEU A 667 -23.25 4.78 5.23
C LEU A 667 -23.31 6.18 5.90
N PRO A 668 -23.82 7.23 5.23
CA PRO A 668 -24.08 8.52 5.88
C PRO A 668 -25.05 8.44 7.07
N ALA A 669 -26.13 7.64 6.95
CA ALA A 669 -27.10 7.48 8.04
C ALA A 669 -26.47 6.82 9.28
N VAL A 670 -25.68 5.77 9.05
CA VAL A 670 -24.89 5.11 10.09
C VAL A 670 -23.91 6.07 10.75
N LEU A 671 -23.19 6.85 9.95
CA LEU A 671 -22.23 7.81 10.45
C LEU A 671 -22.92 8.87 11.31
N ALA A 672 -24.04 9.42 10.86
CA ALA A 672 -24.85 10.39 11.60
C ALA A 672 -25.35 9.81 12.93
N GLU A 673 -25.74 8.53 12.96
CA GLU A 673 -26.13 7.84 14.20
C GLU A 673 -24.96 7.77 15.20
N CYS A 674 -23.78 7.34 14.76
CA CYS A 674 -22.58 7.31 15.60
C CYS A 674 -22.20 8.71 16.11
N VAL A 675 -22.28 9.74 15.25
CA VAL A 675 -21.98 11.13 15.63
C VAL A 675 -23.00 11.60 16.67
N GLY A 676 -24.29 11.31 16.46
CA GLY A 676 -25.36 11.63 17.39
C GLY A 676 -25.18 11.01 18.77
N ARG A 677 -24.72 9.75 18.84
CA ARG A 677 -24.44 9.06 20.12
C ARG A 677 -23.31 9.73 20.90
N ILE A 678 -22.20 10.08 20.24
CA ILE A 678 -21.08 10.78 20.89
C ILE A 678 -21.47 12.21 21.28
N ALA A 679 -22.21 12.91 20.42
CA ALA A 679 -22.72 14.25 20.70
C ALA A 679 -23.69 14.28 21.88
N ALA A 680 -24.58 13.29 21.99
CA ALA A 680 -25.51 13.16 23.12
C ALA A 680 -24.79 12.93 24.46
N ALA A 681 -23.59 12.33 24.43
CA ALA A 681 -22.70 12.21 25.58
C ALA A 681 -21.88 13.49 25.87
N GLY A 682 -22.16 14.60 25.17
CA GLY A 682 -21.56 15.92 25.39
C GLY A 682 -20.17 16.08 24.78
N MET A 683 -19.78 15.23 23.83
CA MET A 683 -18.46 15.26 23.18
C MET A 683 -18.57 15.69 21.71
N ASP A 684 -17.49 16.25 21.19
CA ASP A 684 -17.37 16.58 19.76
C ASP A 684 -16.79 15.37 18.99
N VAL A 685 -16.94 15.37 17.67
CA VAL A 685 -16.31 14.42 16.74
C VAL A 685 -15.58 15.22 15.68
N LEU A 686 -14.25 15.21 15.74
CA LEU A 686 -13.38 15.92 14.83
C LEU A 686 -12.79 14.97 13.81
N VAL A 687 -12.60 15.43 12.57
CA VAL A 687 -11.94 14.66 11.50
C VAL A 687 -10.77 15.45 10.94
N VAL A 688 -9.62 14.79 10.83
CA VAL A 688 -8.46 15.24 10.07
C VAL A 688 -8.33 14.33 8.85
N ASP A 689 -8.48 14.89 7.65
CA ASP A 689 -8.31 14.15 6.40
C ASP A 689 -6.82 14.02 6.03
N LYS A 690 -6.32 12.79 6.09
CA LYS A 690 -4.92 12.43 5.81
C LYS A 690 -4.75 11.77 4.45
N THR A 691 -5.79 11.77 3.62
CA THR A 691 -5.79 11.15 2.29
C THR A 691 -4.68 11.75 1.44
N ARG A 692 -3.74 10.91 0.99
CA ARG A 692 -2.66 11.31 0.09
C ARG A 692 -3.11 11.09 -1.36
N PRO A 693 -3.06 12.11 -2.23
CA PRO A 693 -3.62 11.99 -3.58
C PRO A 693 -2.83 11.04 -4.50
N ASP A 694 -1.57 10.73 -4.17
CA ASP A 694 -0.74 9.72 -4.85
C ASP A 694 -0.98 8.28 -4.33
N ILE A 695 -1.63 8.11 -3.18
CA ILE A 695 -2.07 6.82 -2.64
C ILE A 695 -3.51 6.51 -3.04
N GLY A 696 -4.38 7.52 -2.99
CA GLY A 696 -5.79 7.45 -3.39
C GLY A 696 -6.74 6.74 -2.42
N LEU A 697 -6.23 5.94 -1.47
CA LEU A 697 -7.04 5.36 -0.40
C LEU A 697 -7.44 6.46 0.59
N SER A 698 -8.72 6.53 0.96
CA SER A 698 -9.17 7.53 1.93
C SER A 698 -8.63 7.17 3.31
N VAL A 699 -7.93 8.11 3.95
CA VAL A 699 -7.37 7.94 5.29
C VAL A 699 -7.76 9.14 6.12
N VAL A 700 -8.32 8.91 7.29
CA VAL A 700 -8.66 9.97 8.24
C VAL A 700 -8.09 9.64 9.61
N GLN A 701 -8.02 10.66 10.46
CA GLN A 701 -8.06 10.46 11.89
C GLN A 701 -9.29 11.11 12.47
N VAL A 702 -10.07 10.32 13.19
CA VAL A 702 -11.17 10.79 14.02
C VAL A 702 -10.66 11.07 15.42
N ILE A 703 -11.13 12.17 16.02
CA ILE A 703 -10.78 12.57 17.38
C ILE A 703 -12.08 12.94 18.10
N ALA A 704 -12.34 12.30 19.24
CA ALA A 704 -13.48 12.64 20.09
C ALA A 704 -12.97 13.06 21.48
N PRO A 705 -12.68 14.36 21.70
CA PRO A 705 -12.16 14.84 22.99
C PRO A 705 -13.11 14.46 24.12
N GLY A 706 -12.65 13.59 25.02
CA GLY A 706 -13.46 13.05 26.11
C GLY A 706 -13.44 11.52 26.19
N LEU A 707 -13.44 10.83 25.04
CA LEU A 707 -13.35 9.36 24.98
C LEU A 707 -12.00 8.87 25.50
N CYS A 708 -12.03 7.79 26.29
CA CYS A 708 -10.82 7.23 26.88
C CYS A 708 -9.95 6.55 25.82
N HIS A 709 -8.63 6.54 26.07
CA HIS A 709 -7.73 5.60 25.42
C HIS A 709 -7.49 4.40 26.35
N PHE A 710 -7.20 3.22 25.80
CA PHE A 710 -6.73 2.06 26.57
C PHE A 710 -5.28 2.16 27.07
N TRP A 711 -4.58 3.26 26.76
CA TRP A 711 -3.25 3.56 27.31
C TRP A 711 -3.43 4.23 28.68
N PRO A 712 -2.40 4.25 29.55
CA PRO A 712 -2.55 4.76 30.90
C PRO A 712 -2.70 6.28 30.91
N ARG A 713 -3.92 6.77 30.66
CA ARG A 713 -4.33 8.18 30.63
C ARG A 713 -5.46 8.37 31.63
N PHE A 714 -5.09 8.58 32.89
CA PHE A 714 -6.01 8.52 34.03
C PHE A 714 -6.70 9.85 34.34
N GLY A 715 -6.48 10.88 33.53
CA GLY A 715 -7.25 12.14 33.59
C GLY A 715 -8.61 12.05 32.89
N ALA A 716 -8.90 10.94 32.19
CA ALA A 716 -10.14 10.78 31.43
C ALA A 716 -11.35 10.63 32.37
N ARG A 717 -12.24 11.64 32.39
CA ARG A 717 -13.42 11.65 33.29
C ARG A 717 -14.33 10.44 33.11
N ARG A 718 -14.53 10.00 31.87
CA ARG A 718 -15.38 8.85 31.52
C ARG A 718 -14.92 7.55 32.20
N LEU A 719 -13.62 7.41 32.46
CA LEU A 719 -13.05 6.26 33.16
C LEU A 719 -13.68 6.04 34.55
N TYR A 720 -14.13 7.14 35.17
CA TYR A 720 -14.68 7.15 36.52
C TYR A 720 -16.21 7.30 36.52
N SER A 721 -16.76 8.14 35.63
CA SER A 721 -18.19 8.46 35.64
C SER A 721 -19.06 7.39 34.98
N VAL A 722 -18.60 6.77 33.88
CA VAL A 722 -19.41 5.82 33.09
C VAL A 722 -19.73 4.55 33.89
N PRO A 723 -18.78 3.90 34.60
CA PRO A 723 -19.10 2.75 35.44
C PRO A 723 -20.20 3.01 36.47
N VAL A 724 -20.26 4.23 37.02
CA VAL A 724 -21.27 4.62 38.01
C VAL A 724 -22.61 4.90 37.34
N ALA A 725 -22.60 5.64 36.24
CA ALA A 725 -23.81 5.96 35.47
C ALA A 725 -24.52 4.71 34.95
N LEU A 726 -23.76 3.66 34.58
CA LEU A 726 -24.29 2.38 34.13
C LEU A 726 -24.59 1.39 35.28
N GLY A 727 -24.36 1.78 36.54
CA GLY A 727 -24.56 0.92 37.70
C GLY A 727 -23.58 -0.25 37.82
N TRP A 728 -22.47 -0.25 37.07
CA TRP A 728 -21.41 -1.26 37.18
C TRP A 728 -20.62 -1.11 38.49
N ARG A 729 -20.58 0.10 39.05
CA ARG A 729 -20.03 0.40 40.37
C ARG A 729 -20.95 1.35 41.13
N ALA A 730 -21.01 1.20 42.44
CA ALA A 730 -21.78 2.12 43.29
C ALA A 730 -21.12 3.50 43.45
N GLN A 731 -19.79 3.56 43.35
CA GLN A 731 -18.99 4.77 43.49
C GLN A 731 -17.84 4.76 42.47
N PRO A 732 -17.32 5.95 42.07
CA PRO A 732 -16.15 6.04 41.21
C PRO A 732 -14.95 5.30 41.81
N CYS A 733 -14.13 4.68 40.96
CA CYS A 733 -12.86 4.11 41.41
C CYS A 733 -11.88 5.23 41.76
N ASP A 734 -11.04 5.05 42.78
CA ASP A 734 -9.91 5.96 42.98
C ASP A 734 -8.83 5.67 41.91
N GLU A 735 -8.08 6.68 41.49
CA GLU A 735 -6.98 6.55 40.51
C GLU A 735 -5.95 5.52 40.98
N THR A 736 -5.66 5.47 42.29
CA THR A 736 -4.71 4.51 42.87
C THR A 736 -5.21 3.07 42.87
N ALA A 737 -6.52 2.86 42.71
CA ALA A 737 -7.16 1.55 42.68
C ALA A 737 -7.41 1.03 41.26
N LEU A 738 -7.13 1.85 40.23
CA LEU A 738 -7.17 1.42 38.84
C LEU A 738 -6.16 0.31 38.58
N ASN A 739 -6.44 -0.51 37.57
CA ASN A 739 -5.58 -1.62 37.17
C ASN A 739 -4.18 -1.10 36.76
N PRO A 740 -3.10 -1.47 37.48
CA PRO A 740 -1.75 -1.04 37.12
C PRO A 740 -1.20 -1.82 35.91
N ALA A 741 -1.79 -2.98 35.58
CA ALA A 741 -1.37 -3.77 34.44
C ALA A 741 -1.70 -3.05 33.14
N LEU A 742 -0.68 -2.82 32.31
CA LEU A 742 -0.84 -2.19 31.01
C LEU A 742 -1.27 -3.22 29.97
N LEU A 743 -2.21 -2.83 29.11
CA LEU A 743 -2.70 -3.65 28.02
C LEU A 743 -1.80 -3.49 26.78
N PHE A 744 -1.40 -4.62 26.19
CA PHE A 744 -0.40 -4.79 25.13
C PHE A 744 1.00 -4.29 25.51
N LEU A 745 1.86 -5.24 25.90
CA LEU A 745 3.26 -5.00 26.26
C LEU A 745 4.11 -4.64 25.04
#